data_AF-A0AAP0DDX5-F1
#
_entry.id   AF-A0AAP0DDX5-F1
#
_cell.length_a   1.000
_cell.length_b   1.000
_cell.length_c   1.000
_cell.angle_alpha   90.00
_cell.angle_beta   90.00
_cell.angle_gamma   90.00
#
_symmetry.space_group_name_H-M   'P 1'
#
loop_
_entity.id
_entity.type
_entity.pdbx_description
1 polymer ?
#
loop_
_entity_poly.entity_id
_entity_poly.type
_entity_poly.pdbx_seq_one_letter_code
_entity_poly.pdbx_strand_id
1 'polypeptide(L)'
;MSKFNLRQAQFDVQIIKQLKHMLDSQNQLVKTYRLVRDAFKVNPQADLRVRIIGKRSKDGRTYNLPTASEVAALIIGDFEDNIEPRDIVVKTKSGQLERISELHPSYLALQYPLLFPHGEDCYRVDIPHRDVVIENSNQRNKKCTMREYFCYRIQDGVNRFSLILNSRRLFQQFLVDAYTMIESQRLWFIRKKQSTLRCESLNNINDRQQSGDTDLSNTGQRVILPSSFTSGARYMLQNYLDAMSICKWFGYPVFFITITCNPKWPEIQRTLKDTTLSPEDKPNILCRVFKMKLDSIITDLKKHSLLGRVQAVIYTVEFQKRGLPHAHICLFMHPDHKIPCVENVDPYISAEIPDKDDDPELYCLVTEFMIHGPCGAHNMKCPCMVGKECSKNFPKAYRHHTSIDPDGYPIYRRRDGGPKVTKSGVELDCRNVVPYNKILLKRYQAHINVEWCNQGSSIKYLFKYINKGPDRANVKFVQTGNEDSNDEPVDEIKNHFNCRYVSACEAAWRIHEFPVHYRTPSVIRLPFHLPGQQQVVFNEDDDVEDVINKPSVSASKFSSWMECNKEYEEARALSYVEFPTKFVWMSSSRCWKPRKQGFQIGQIHSVSPKLGELYFIRVLLNKVKGPTSFEDIRTVNGVLHPTFRDACYTMGLLDDDKEYIEAIEEASFHGTGYYLRNLFVTMLLSDTLFRPDHVWENTWNFLSDGILHQQRLLLKRPGLTYKDDQLKNLTLGEIEKILYRHNSSLSAFPTMPFPNDIELSKCSNVLIHEQLDYDTEDQLNQFQNFASSLTDEQRSIFDEIMIAVDNGGGVFFVYGYGGTGKTFLWNTLSAAF
;
A
#
# COMPACT_ATOMS: atom_id res chain seq x y z
N MET A 1 22.50 14.51 13.41
CA MET A 1 22.04 15.18 14.64
C MET A 1 22.58 16.60 14.65
N SER A 2 21.73 17.59 14.36
CA SER A 2 21.94 18.96 14.81
C SER A 2 20.94 19.19 15.94
N LYS A 3 21.44 19.37 17.17
CA LYS A 3 20.64 19.86 18.28
C LYS A 3 20.04 21.19 17.84
N PHE A 4 18.72 21.24 17.63
CA PHE A 4 18.01 22.51 17.68
C PHE A 4 18.00 22.93 19.15
N ASN A 5 19.08 23.56 19.58
CA ASN A 5 18.92 24.59 20.60
C ASN A 5 17.92 25.57 19.99
N LEU A 6 16.73 25.68 20.57
CA LEU A 6 16.01 26.94 20.58
C LEU A 6 16.98 27.95 21.21
N ARG A 7 17.91 28.48 20.42
CA ARG A 7 18.50 29.78 20.70
C ARG A 7 17.31 30.66 21.01
N GLN A 8 17.36 31.38 22.12
CA GLN A 8 16.55 32.56 22.35
C GLN A 8 16.67 33.44 21.10
N ALA A 9 15.84 33.19 20.09
CA ALA A 9 15.62 34.14 19.02
C ALA A 9 14.85 35.24 19.74
N GLN A 10 15.51 36.36 20.02
CA GLN A 10 14.79 37.59 20.33
C GLN A 10 13.79 37.77 19.19
N PHE A 11 12.51 37.53 19.48
CA PHE A 11 11.46 37.79 18.52
C PHE A 11 11.58 39.24 18.12
N ASP A 12 11.68 39.51 16.82
CA ASP A 12 11.69 40.89 16.35
C ASP A 12 10.30 41.48 16.61
N VAL A 13 10.21 42.21 17.72
CA VAL A 13 8.98 42.84 18.18
C VAL A 13 8.46 43.84 17.14
N GLN A 14 9.34 44.44 16.33
CA GLN A 14 8.93 45.34 15.27
C GLN A 14 8.23 44.57 14.15
N ILE A 15 8.79 43.46 13.69
CA ILE A 15 8.15 42.60 12.68
C ILE A 15 6.78 42.11 13.16
N ILE A 16 6.68 41.65 14.41
CA ILE A 16 5.40 41.18 14.98
C ILE A 16 4.37 42.32 15.02
N LYS A 17 4.78 43.53 15.44
CA LYS A 17 3.91 44.72 15.43
C LYS A 17 3.45 45.08 14.02
N GLN A 18 4.34 45.03 13.03
CA GLN A 18 4.01 45.29 11.63
C GLN A 18 3.05 44.25 11.07
N LEU A 19 3.29 42.95 11.29
CA LEU A 19 2.40 41.87 10.86
C LEU A 19 1.02 41.99 11.52
N LYS A 20 0.98 42.31 12.82
CA LYS A 20 -0.28 42.55 13.53
C LYS A 20 -1.03 43.74 12.93
N HIS A 21 -0.35 44.86 12.71
CA HIS A 21 -0.96 46.05 12.08
C HIS A 21 -1.47 45.75 10.66
N MET A 22 -0.70 45.01 9.86
CA MET A 22 -1.13 44.55 8.54
C MET A 22 -2.39 43.70 8.63
N LEU A 23 -2.42 42.69 9.51
CA LEU A 23 -3.60 41.83 9.67
C LEU A 23 -4.82 42.61 10.19
N ASP A 24 -4.65 43.46 11.21
CA ASP A 24 -5.74 44.25 11.78
C ASP A 24 -6.28 45.28 10.74
N SER A 25 -5.43 45.81 9.84
CA SER A 25 -5.83 46.80 8.82
C SER A 25 -6.33 46.19 7.50
N GLN A 26 -5.80 45.06 7.06
CA GLN A 26 -6.06 44.49 5.74
C GLN A 26 -6.93 43.23 5.77
N ASN A 27 -6.79 42.38 6.79
CA ASN A 27 -7.44 41.08 6.82
C ASN A 27 -8.86 41.18 7.38
N GLN A 28 -9.85 40.90 6.53
CA GLN A 28 -11.26 41.06 6.91
C GLN A 28 -11.74 40.01 7.90
N LEU A 29 -11.18 38.79 7.84
CA LEU A 29 -11.46 37.74 8.82
C LEU A 29 -10.95 38.18 10.20
N VAL A 30 -9.72 38.70 10.27
CA VAL A 30 -9.15 39.20 11.53
C VAL A 30 -10.00 40.32 12.11
N LYS A 31 -10.44 41.30 11.30
CA LYS A 31 -11.34 42.37 11.75
C LYS A 31 -12.62 41.81 12.38
N THR A 32 -13.23 40.80 11.76
CA THR A 32 -14.41 40.11 12.32
C THR A 32 -14.11 39.50 13.68
N TYR A 33 -13.05 38.69 13.81
CA TYR A 33 -12.69 38.08 15.09
C TYR A 33 -12.35 39.11 16.16
N ARG A 34 -11.74 40.25 15.78
CA ARG A 34 -11.44 41.36 16.69
C ARG A 34 -12.71 42.04 17.18
N LEU A 35 -13.65 42.30 16.29
CA LEU A 35 -14.95 42.88 16.63
C LEU A 35 -15.71 42.00 17.62
N VAL A 36 -15.71 40.68 17.39
CA VAL A 36 -16.34 39.70 18.28
C VAL A 36 -15.65 39.67 19.65
N ARG A 37 -14.30 39.64 19.67
CA ARG A 37 -13.52 39.74 20.92
C ARG A 37 -13.88 41.02 21.68
N ASP A 38 -13.96 42.15 21.00
CA ASP A 38 -14.23 43.44 21.64
C ASP A 38 -15.68 43.52 22.13
N ALA A 39 -16.64 42.92 21.42
CA ALA A 39 -18.00 42.73 21.91
C ALA A 39 -18.05 41.90 23.20
N PHE A 40 -17.25 40.82 23.31
CA PHE A 40 -17.13 40.04 24.56
C PHE A 40 -16.50 40.82 25.72
N LYS A 41 -15.57 41.74 25.43
CA LYS A 41 -15.02 42.60 26.48
C LYS A 41 -16.07 43.56 27.03
N VAL A 42 -17.01 44.00 26.19
CA VAL A 42 -18.09 44.91 26.57
C VAL A 42 -19.23 44.15 27.27
N ASN A 43 -19.61 42.97 26.75
CA ASN A 43 -20.62 42.11 27.36
C ASN A 43 -20.16 40.64 27.39
N PRO A 44 -19.57 40.18 28.51
CA PRO A 44 -19.10 38.81 28.66
C PRO A 44 -20.21 37.73 28.61
N GLN A 45 -21.48 38.13 28.77
CA GLN A 45 -22.65 37.25 28.75
C GLN A 45 -23.38 37.24 27.40
N ALA A 46 -22.87 37.94 26.38
CA ALA A 46 -23.48 37.98 25.07
C ALA A 46 -23.38 36.62 24.36
N ASP A 47 -24.50 36.08 23.87
CA ASP A 47 -24.47 34.92 22.97
C ASP A 47 -24.27 35.38 21.53
N LEU A 48 -23.00 35.36 21.08
CA LEU A 48 -22.61 35.81 19.74
C LEU A 48 -22.20 34.62 18.89
N ARG A 49 -22.78 34.51 17.69
CA ARG A 49 -22.35 33.54 16.67
C ARG A 49 -21.67 34.26 15.52
N VAL A 50 -20.48 33.83 15.14
CA VAL A 50 -19.79 34.32 13.94
C VAL A 50 -20.14 33.42 12.78
N ARG A 51 -20.84 33.94 11.76
CA ARG A 51 -21.16 33.21 10.54
C ARG A 51 -20.34 33.72 9.36
N ILE A 52 -19.47 32.88 8.80
CA ILE A 52 -18.77 33.14 7.53
C ILE A 52 -19.54 32.47 6.40
N ILE A 53 -19.93 33.25 5.38
CA ILE A 53 -20.84 32.82 4.32
C ILE A 53 -20.06 32.10 3.21
N GLY A 54 -20.47 30.87 2.88
CA GLY A 54 -19.79 30.03 1.88
C GLY A 54 -20.16 30.32 0.41
N LYS A 55 -21.33 30.91 0.13
CA LYS A 55 -21.79 31.29 -1.23
C LYS A 55 -22.04 32.80 -1.32
N ARG A 56 -21.34 33.48 -2.22
CA ARG A 56 -21.53 34.91 -2.48
C ARG A 56 -22.54 35.11 -3.61
N SER A 57 -23.36 36.16 -3.52
CA SER A 57 -24.32 36.57 -4.57
C SER A 57 -23.66 37.21 -5.80
N LYS A 58 -22.35 37.54 -5.72
CA LYS A 58 -21.54 38.13 -6.80
C LYS A 58 -20.30 37.27 -7.08
N ASP A 59 -19.84 37.24 -8.33
CA ASP A 59 -18.66 36.48 -8.74
C ASP A 59 -17.36 37.09 -8.17
N GLY A 60 -16.71 36.38 -7.25
CA GLY A 60 -15.45 36.79 -6.60
C GLY A 60 -14.18 36.75 -7.47
N ARG A 61 -14.29 36.64 -8.81
CA ARG A 61 -13.15 36.42 -9.72
C ARG A 61 -12.39 37.68 -10.17
N THR A 62 -13.01 38.85 -10.08
CA THR A 62 -12.42 40.12 -10.54
C THR A 62 -12.10 40.99 -9.35
N TYR A 63 -10.85 40.98 -8.90
CA TYR A 63 -10.22 42.01 -8.04
C TYR A 63 -10.99 42.51 -6.81
N ASN A 64 -11.97 41.76 -6.31
CA ASN A 64 -12.78 42.17 -5.17
C ASN A 64 -12.14 41.64 -3.89
N LEU A 65 -11.63 42.56 -3.06
CA LEU A 65 -11.28 42.24 -1.68
C LEU A 65 -12.55 41.82 -0.93
N PRO A 66 -12.49 40.87 0.02
CA PRO A 66 -13.62 40.59 0.89
C PRO A 66 -14.11 41.88 1.56
N THR A 67 -15.42 42.05 1.73
CA THR A 67 -15.98 43.16 2.53
C THR A 67 -16.49 42.64 3.87
N ALA A 68 -16.52 43.48 4.91
CA ALA A 68 -16.96 43.07 6.25
C ALA A 68 -18.39 42.48 6.25
N SER A 69 -19.27 43.00 5.39
CA SER A 69 -20.64 42.49 5.18
C SER A 69 -20.71 41.11 4.51
N GLU A 70 -19.66 40.70 3.79
CA GLU A 70 -19.58 39.39 3.13
C GLU A 70 -18.93 38.31 4.01
N VAL A 71 -18.26 38.71 5.09
CA VAL A 71 -17.45 37.83 5.96
C VAL A 71 -18.16 37.47 7.26
N ALA A 72 -19.12 38.29 7.73
CA ALA A 72 -19.75 38.08 9.03
C ALA A 72 -21.20 38.59 9.10
N ALA A 73 -22.10 37.74 9.61
CA ALA A 73 -23.34 38.17 10.26
C ALA A 73 -23.23 37.90 11.77
N LEU A 74 -23.51 38.91 12.59
CA LEU A 74 -23.63 38.83 14.04
C LEU A 74 -25.11 38.64 14.36
N ILE A 75 -25.53 37.41 14.67
CA ILE A 75 -26.93 37.09 14.93
C ILE A 75 -27.10 36.92 16.44
N ILE A 76 -28.04 37.67 17.02
CA ILE A 76 -28.49 37.57 18.41
C ILE A 76 -29.86 36.88 18.37
N GLY A 77 -30.00 35.70 18.96
CA GLY A 77 -31.27 34.95 19.05
C GLY A 77 -31.54 33.95 17.92
N ASP A 78 -32.29 32.90 18.25
CA ASP A 78 -32.46 31.67 17.45
C ASP A 78 -33.20 31.87 16.13
N PHE A 79 -32.59 31.32 15.08
CA PHE A 79 -33.28 30.80 13.90
C PHE A 79 -32.68 29.42 13.58
N GLU A 80 -33.45 28.38 13.87
CA GLU A 80 -33.39 27.12 13.15
C GLU A 80 -34.07 27.37 11.79
N ASP A 81 -33.48 26.86 10.70
CA ASP A 81 -34.09 26.64 9.36
C ASP A 81 -33.38 27.21 8.12
N ASN A 82 -32.24 27.91 8.20
CA ASN A 82 -31.47 28.28 6.99
C ASN A 82 -29.93 28.24 7.18
N ILE A 83 -29.44 27.18 7.82
CA ILE A 83 -27.99 26.88 7.87
C ILE A 83 -27.63 26.02 6.66
N GLU A 84 -27.00 26.61 5.63
CA GLU A 84 -26.40 25.80 4.58
C GLU A 84 -25.20 25.01 5.16
N PRO A 85 -24.98 23.74 4.76
CA PRO A 85 -23.90 22.87 5.28
C PRO A 85 -22.47 23.33 4.91
N ARG A 86 -22.31 24.56 4.40
CA ARG A 86 -21.06 25.12 3.89
C ARG A 86 -20.68 26.45 4.54
N ASP A 87 -21.28 26.82 5.67
CA ASP A 87 -20.91 28.02 6.42
C ASP A 87 -20.01 27.67 7.63
N ILE A 88 -19.11 28.58 8.02
CA ILE A 88 -18.34 28.43 9.27
C ILE A 88 -19.08 29.18 10.37
N VAL A 89 -19.50 28.45 11.41
CA VAL A 89 -20.14 29.02 12.60
C VAL A 89 -19.20 28.85 13.79
N VAL A 90 -18.87 29.94 14.49
CA VAL A 90 -18.13 29.88 15.76
C VAL A 90 -19.09 30.25 16.89
N LYS A 91 -19.34 29.32 17.81
CA LYS A 91 -20.22 29.47 18.99
C LYS A 91 -19.42 29.61 20.28
N THR A 92 -20.03 30.21 21.27
CA THR A 92 -19.42 30.62 22.53
C THR A 92 -19.11 29.46 23.49
N LYS A 93 -20.06 28.58 23.83
CA LYS A 93 -19.85 27.57 24.90
C LYS A 93 -20.79 26.34 24.87
N SER A 94 -20.80 25.53 23.81
CA SER A 94 -21.45 24.20 23.88
C SER A 94 -20.53 23.10 24.42
N GLY A 95 -19.21 23.33 24.49
CA GLY A 95 -18.22 22.28 24.79
C GLY A 95 -18.08 21.23 23.69
N GLN A 96 -18.84 21.34 22.59
CA GLN A 96 -18.82 20.43 21.47
C GLN A 96 -17.92 20.96 20.35
N LEU A 97 -17.11 20.09 19.75
CA LEU A 97 -16.28 20.42 18.60
C LEU A 97 -17.15 20.45 17.32
N GLU A 98 -17.28 21.62 16.70
CA GLU A 98 -17.93 21.76 15.39
C GLU A 98 -16.91 21.61 14.25
N ARG A 99 -17.25 20.79 13.24
CA ARG A 99 -16.38 20.55 12.09
C ARG A 99 -16.51 21.67 11.07
N ILE A 100 -15.39 22.32 10.75
CA ILE A 100 -15.28 23.25 9.62
C ILE A 100 -15.09 22.48 8.32
N SER A 101 -15.90 22.77 7.30
CA SER A 101 -15.74 22.14 5.99
C SER A 101 -14.49 22.65 5.27
N GLU A 102 -13.63 21.72 4.83
CA GLU A 102 -12.47 22.02 3.99
C GLU A 102 -12.84 22.60 2.60
N LEU A 103 -14.12 22.50 2.20
CA LEU A 103 -14.64 23.06 0.95
C LEU A 103 -15.06 24.53 1.07
N HIS A 104 -14.95 25.12 2.26
CA HIS A 104 -15.29 26.53 2.47
C HIS A 104 -14.22 27.45 1.82
N PRO A 105 -14.60 28.50 1.06
CA PRO A 105 -13.64 29.39 0.40
C PRO A 105 -12.61 30.01 1.34
N SER A 106 -13.02 30.43 2.54
CA SER A 106 -12.13 31.00 3.56
C SER A 106 -11.31 30.00 4.38
N TYR A 107 -11.47 28.68 4.18
CA TYR A 107 -10.81 27.65 5.01
C TYR A 107 -9.29 27.82 5.09
N LEU A 108 -8.63 27.93 3.94
CA LEU A 108 -7.18 28.10 3.87
C LEU A 108 -6.71 29.47 4.37
N ALA A 109 -7.51 30.52 4.18
CA ALA A 109 -7.16 31.86 4.67
C ALA A 109 -7.22 31.95 6.20
N LEU A 110 -8.11 31.17 6.84
CA LEU A 110 -8.17 31.02 8.28
C LEU A 110 -7.00 30.19 8.82
N GLN A 111 -6.62 29.13 8.13
CA GLN A 111 -5.48 28.28 8.50
C GLN A 111 -4.13 28.98 8.28
N TYR A 112 -4.02 29.79 7.23
CA TYR A 112 -2.79 30.43 6.78
C TYR A 112 -2.93 31.96 6.61
N PRO A 113 -3.27 32.71 7.67
CA PRO A 113 -3.54 34.15 7.58
C PRO A 113 -2.35 34.97 7.08
N LEU A 114 -1.12 34.46 7.25
CA LEU A 114 0.10 35.08 6.71
C LEU A 114 0.32 34.80 5.23
N LEU A 115 -0.21 33.70 4.67
CA LEU A 115 -0.16 33.43 3.23
C LEU A 115 -1.28 34.14 2.47
N PHE A 116 -2.37 34.48 3.17
CA PHE A 116 -3.57 35.13 2.64
C PHE A 116 -3.87 36.40 3.47
N PRO A 117 -3.02 37.45 3.38
CA PRO A 117 -3.07 38.60 4.27
C PRO A 117 -4.35 39.44 4.14
N HIS A 118 -5.12 39.28 3.06
CA HIS A 118 -6.40 39.98 2.89
C HIS A 118 -7.61 39.14 3.33
N GLY A 119 -7.40 37.86 3.68
CA GLY A 119 -8.47 36.92 3.95
C GLY A 119 -9.22 36.50 2.68
N GLU A 120 -8.52 36.49 1.54
CA GLU A 120 -9.11 36.21 0.23
C GLU A 120 -9.67 34.79 0.09
N ASP A 121 -10.68 34.65 -0.76
CA ASP A 121 -11.28 33.34 -1.05
C ASP A 121 -10.30 32.43 -1.78
N CYS A 122 -10.24 31.18 -1.31
CA CYS A 122 -9.41 30.15 -1.89
C CYS A 122 -10.22 29.25 -2.84
N TYR A 123 -10.10 27.93 -2.74
CA TYR A 123 -10.82 27.01 -3.61
C TYR A 123 -12.32 27.01 -3.29
N ARG A 124 -13.16 26.98 -4.33
CA ARG A 124 -14.61 26.76 -4.26
C ARG A 124 -15.05 25.82 -5.37
N VAL A 125 -16.11 25.04 -5.15
CA VAL A 125 -16.52 23.94 -6.05
C VAL A 125 -17.14 24.39 -7.39
N ASP A 126 -17.38 25.68 -7.56
CA ASP A 126 -18.07 26.28 -8.70
C ASP A 126 -17.18 27.27 -9.48
N ILE A 127 -15.87 27.07 -9.50
CA ILE A 127 -14.91 27.84 -10.31
C ILE A 127 -15.03 27.40 -11.79
N PRO A 128 -15.64 28.15 -12.75
CA PRO A 128 -15.60 27.77 -14.17
C PRO A 128 -14.21 27.87 -14.82
N HIS A 129 -13.94 27.07 -15.86
CA HIS A 129 -12.75 27.31 -16.70
C HIS A 129 -12.89 28.61 -17.50
N ARG A 130 -11.76 29.25 -17.83
CA ARG A 130 -11.73 30.39 -18.76
C ARG A 130 -12.11 29.85 -20.15
N ASP A 131 -12.98 30.56 -20.87
CA ASP A 131 -13.37 30.27 -22.27
C ASP A 131 -14.42 29.15 -22.51
N VAL A 132 -15.35 28.89 -21.57
CA VAL A 132 -16.61 28.18 -21.89
C VAL A 132 -17.62 29.16 -22.53
N VAL A 133 -17.21 29.76 -23.64
CA VAL A 133 -18.11 30.31 -24.66
C VAL A 133 -17.74 29.58 -25.95
N ILE A 134 -18.75 29.05 -26.64
CA ILE A 134 -18.76 28.36 -27.95
C ILE A 134 -19.40 26.97 -27.83
N GLU A 135 -20.52 26.86 -28.53
CA GLU A 135 -21.60 25.89 -28.46
C GLU A 135 -21.27 24.47 -28.97
N ASN A 136 -20.01 24.08 -29.14
CA ASN A 136 -19.66 22.78 -29.76
C ASN A 136 -18.35 22.16 -29.24
N SER A 137 -18.25 21.87 -27.93
CA SER A 137 -17.22 20.94 -27.46
C SER A 137 -17.76 19.94 -26.44
N ASN A 138 -17.52 18.65 -26.72
CA ASN A 138 -17.74 17.51 -25.83
C ASN A 138 -16.77 17.51 -24.61
N GLN A 139 -16.49 18.67 -24.02
CA GLN A 139 -15.67 18.75 -22.81
C GLN A 139 -16.48 18.34 -21.58
N ARG A 140 -16.11 17.21 -20.97
CA ARG A 140 -16.81 16.58 -19.84
C ARG A 140 -16.88 17.40 -18.55
N ASN A 141 -16.07 18.45 -18.35
CA ASN A 141 -16.05 19.24 -17.12
C ASN A 141 -15.96 20.76 -17.38
N LYS A 142 -17.03 21.48 -17.04
CA LYS A 142 -17.10 22.96 -17.16
C LYS A 142 -16.49 23.71 -15.97
N LYS A 143 -16.03 23.01 -14.94
CA LYS A 143 -15.57 23.55 -13.64
C LYS A 143 -14.18 23.03 -13.28
N CYS A 144 -13.35 23.92 -12.75
CA CYS A 144 -12.03 23.67 -12.22
C CYS A 144 -12.12 22.79 -10.97
N THR A 145 -11.36 21.71 -10.99
CA THR A 145 -11.20 20.79 -9.86
C THR A 145 -10.25 21.36 -8.80
N MET A 146 -10.37 20.88 -7.57
CA MET A 146 -9.48 21.28 -6.47
C MET A 146 -8.00 21.04 -6.80
N ARG A 147 -7.71 19.92 -7.49
CA ARG A 147 -6.36 19.60 -7.94
C ARG A 147 -5.83 20.61 -8.95
N GLU A 148 -6.62 20.98 -9.96
CA GLU A 148 -6.21 21.99 -10.95
C GLU A 148 -5.96 23.34 -10.29
N TYR A 149 -6.82 23.74 -9.35
CA TYR A 149 -6.64 24.94 -8.55
C TYR A 149 -5.29 24.94 -7.81
N PHE A 150 -5.00 23.89 -7.03
CA PHE A 150 -3.73 23.82 -6.30
C PHE A 150 -2.52 23.67 -7.22
N CYS A 151 -2.63 22.87 -8.29
CA CYS A 151 -1.57 22.71 -9.28
C CYS A 151 -1.20 24.06 -9.91
N TYR A 152 -2.19 24.91 -10.19
CA TYR A 152 -1.96 26.29 -10.64
C TYR A 152 -1.30 27.16 -9.55
N ARG A 153 -1.77 27.10 -8.29
CA ARG A 153 -1.23 27.92 -7.18
C ARG A 153 0.22 27.61 -6.83
N ILE A 154 0.71 26.40 -7.15
CA ILE A 154 2.10 25.98 -6.86
C ILE A 154 3.04 26.15 -8.07
N GLN A 155 2.58 26.81 -9.14
CA GLN A 155 3.42 27.21 -10.27
C GLN A 155 3.98 28.62 -10.06
N ASP A 156 5.21 28.82 -10.54
CA ASP A 156 5.85 30.13 -10.52
C ASP A 156 5.35 30.97 -11.70
N GLY A 157 5.02 32.23 -11.45
CA GLY A 157 4.48 33.15 -12.44
C GLY A 157 5.54 34.14 -12.89
N VAL A 158 5.64 34.41 -14.19
CA VAL A 158 6.55 35.44 -14.70
C VAL A 158 6.12 36.80 -14.13
N ASN A 159 7.10 37.55 -13.59
CA ASN A 159 6.91 38.89 -13.00
C ASN A 159 5.91 38.96 -11.83
N ARG A 160 5.67 37.87 -11.12
CA ARG A 160 4.78 37.86 -9.94
C ARG A 160 5.44 37.18 -8.75
N PHE A 161 5.64 37.94 -7.67
CA PHE A 161 6.09 37.34 -6.41
C PHE A 161 4.98 36.45 -5.83
N SER A 162 5.32 35.19 -5.56
CA SER A 162 4.41 34.24 -4.89
C SER A 162 4.83 34.05 -3.44
N LEU A 163 4.03 34.60 -2.51
CA LEU A 163 4.28 34.43 -1.07
C LEU A 163 4.23 32.96 -0.65
N ILE A 164 3.29 32.20 -1.22
CA ILE A 164 3.15 30.75 -1.00
C ILE A 164 4.47 30.04 -1.30
N LEU A 165 5.03 30.25 -2.50
CA LEU A 165 6.24 29.56 -2.95
C LEU A 165 7.52 29.97 -2.21
N ASN A 166 7.49 31.07 -1.45
CA ASN A 166 8.66 31.61 -0.75
C ASN A 166 8.56 31.46 0.78
N SER A 167 7.55 30.73 1.26
CA SER A 167 7.24 30.57 2.70
C SER A 167 7.92 29.37 3.39
N ARG A 168 8.91 28.73 2.73
CA ARG A 168 9.76 27.67 3.29
C ARG A 168 8.96 26.51 3.89
N ARG A 169 9.12 26.20 5.18
CA ARG A 169 8.37 25.14 5.88
C ARG A 169 6.85 25.34 5.81
N LEU A 170 6.38 26.58 5.77
CA LEU A 170 4.95 26.85 5.64
C LEU A 170 4.42 26.43 4.26
N PHE A 171 5.24 26.54 3.22
CA PHE A 171 4.91 26.02 1.88
C PHE A 171 4.82 24.49 1.88
N GLN A 172 5.73 23.81 2.57
CA GLN A 172 5.69 22.35 2.72
C GLN A 172 4.39 21.91 3.42
N GLN A 173 4.00 22.61 4.50
CA GLN A 173 2.74 22.34 5.20
C GLN A 173 1.53 22.62 4.30
N PHE A 174 1.52 23.75 3.59
CA PHE A 174 0.48 24.11 2.63
C PHE A 174 0.30 23.05 1.54
N LEU A 175 1.38 22.46 1.02
CA LEU A 175 1.31 21.38 0.05
C LEU A 175 0.67 20.12 0.61
N VAL A 176 1.05 19.72 1.83
CA VAL A 176 0.46 18.55 2.49
C VAL A 176 -1.03 18.77 2.70
N ASP A 177 -1.44 19.93 3.23
CA ASP A 177 -2.85 20.26 3.43
C ASP A 177 -3.61 20.33 2.10
N ALA A 178 -3.03 20.93 1.06
CA ALA A 178 -3.62 20.96 -0.27
C ALA A 178 -3.88 19.54 -0.83
N TYR A 179 -2.92 18.64 -0.68
CA TYR A 179 -3.09 17.26 -1.13
C TYR A 179 -4.10 16.48 -0.28
N THR A 180 -4.08 16.61 1.05
CA THR A 180 -5.04 15.93 1.92
C THR A 180 -6.47 16.43 1.69
N MET A 181 -6.67 17.70 1.37
CA MET A 181 -7.96 18.23 0.90
C MET A 181 -8.42 17.55 -0.41
N ILE A 182 -7.53 17.44 -1.40
CA ILE A 182 -7.83 16.76 -2.67
C ILE A 182 -8.19 15.29 -2.42
N GLU A 183 -7.41 14.59 -1.60
CA GLU A 183 -7.62 13.17 -1.28
C GLU A 183 -8.94 12.98 -0.51
N SER A 184 -9.24 13.85 0.45
CA SER A 184 -10.48 13.82 1.23
C SER A 184 -11.70 14.05 0.34
N GLN A 185 -11.62 14.98 -0.62
CA GLN A 185 -12.69 15.20 -1.59
C GLN A 185 -12.93 13.96 -2.47
N ARG A 186 -11.86 13.29 -2.93
CA ARG A 186 -11.96 12.06 -3.74
C ARG A 186 -12.57 10.91 -2.94
N LEU A 187 -12.16 10.73 -1.69
CA LEU A 187 -12.71 9.69 -0.81
C LEU A 187 -14.16 9.98 -0.44
N TRP A 188 -14.51 11.25 -0.20
CA TRP A 188 -15.89 11.66 0.02
C TRP A 188 -16.78 11.36 -1.20
N PHE A 189 -16.28 11.63 -2.41
CA PHE A 189 -16.97 11.25 -3.65
C PHE A 189 -17.20 9.73 -3.72
N ILE A 190 -16.16 8.92 -3.46
CA ILE A 190 -16.27 7.45 -3.46
C ILE A 190 -17.29 6.98 -2.40
N ARG A 191 -17.27 7.56 -1.20
CA ARG A 191 -18.22 7.27 -0.13
C ARG A 191 -19.66 7.62 -0.50
N LYS A 192 -19.88 8.77 -1.13
CA LYS A 192 -21.22 9.21 -1.56
C LYS A 192 -21.74 8.51 -2.81
N LYS A 193 -20.87 7.86 -3.58
CA LYS A 193 -21.21 7.10 -4.78
C LYS A 193 -21.21 5.58 -4.57
N GLN A 194 -21.20 5.12 -3.32
CA GLN A 194 -21.27 3.68 -3.00
C GLN A 194 -22.54 3.01 -3.53
N SER A 195 -23.69 3.73 -3.56
CA SER A 195 -24.92 3.22 -4.16
C SER A 195 -24.79 2.92 -5.65
N THR A 196 -23.82 3.54 -6.35
CA THR A 196 -23.50 3.31 -7.76
C THR A 196 -22.33 2.34 -8.00
N LEU A 197 -21.76 1.78 -6.92
CA LEU A 197 -20.60 0.88 -6.92
C LEU A 197 -20.96 -0.46 -6.23
N ARG A 198 -22.18 -0.95 -6.47
CA ARG A 198 -22.63 -2.29 -6.09
C ARG A 198 -22.33 -3.27 -7.22
N CYS A 199 -21.99 -4.49 -6.87
CA CYS A 199 -21.70 -5.55 -7.83
C CYS A 199 -22.26 -6.88 -7.32
N GLU A 200 -22.91 -7.64 -8.20
CA GLU A 200 -23.46 -8.97 -7.93
C GLU A 200 -23.34 -9.88 -9.17
N SER A 201 -23.44 -11.20 -9.01
CA SER A 201 -23.46 -12.14 -10.14
C SER A 201 -24.82 -12.12 -10.87
N LEU A 202 -24.81 -12.28 -12.20
CA LEU A 202 -26.06 -12.26 -12.98
C LEU A 202 -27.03 -13.37 -12.59
N ASN A 203 -26.55 -14.60 -12.33
CA ASN A 203 -27.42 -15.69 -11.85
C ASN A 203 -28.17 -15.30 -10.57
N ASN A 204 -27.50 -14.69 -9.59
CA ASN A 204 -28.17 -14.24 -8.35
C ASN A 204 -29.24 -13.17 -8.61
N ILE A 205 -29.04 -12.31 -9.61
CA ILE A 205 -30.02 -11.31 -10.03
C ILE A 205 -31.22 -11.99 -10.72
N ASN A 206 -30.97 -12.95 -11.61
CA ASN A 206 -32.01 -13.70 -12.31
C ASN A 206 -32.85 -14.59 -11.36
N ASP A 207 -32.20 -15.28 -10.42
CA ASP A 207 -32.87 -16.15 -9.44
C ASP A 207 -33.83 -15.34 -8.56
N ARG A 208 -33.47 -14.08 -8.24
CA ARG A 208 -34.33 -13.15 -7.49
C ARG A 208 -35.52 -12.65 -8.29
N GLN A 209 -35.30 -12.31 -9.56
CA GLN A 209 -36.38 -11.97 -10.47
C GLN A 209 -37.39 -13.13 -10.57
N GLN A 210 -36.91 -14.36 -10.64
CA GLN A 210 -37.74 -15.56 -10.67
C GLN A 210 -38.44 -15.83 -9.32
N SER A 211 -37.83 -15.46 -8.19
CA SER A 211 -38.45 -15.57 -6.87
C SER A 211 -39.41 -14.41 -6.52
N GLY A 212 -39.57 -13.43 -7.43
CA GLY A 212 -40.47 -12.28 -7.25
C GLY A 212 -39.92 -11.16 -6.35
N ASP A 213 -38.63 -11.18 -6.04
CA ASP A 213 -37.95 -10.13 -5.27
C ASP A 213 -37.33 -9.10 -6.23
N THR A 214 -37.99 -7.96 -6.39
CA THR A 214 -37.59 -6.90 -7.32
C THR A 214 -36.77 -5.78 -6.67
N ASP A 215 -36.54 -5.84 -5.34
CA ASP A 215 -35.80 -4.82 -4.61
C ASP A 215 -34.29 -5.11 -4.57
N LEU A 216 -33.52 -4.34 -5.33
CA LEU A 216 -32.05 -4.44 -5.38
C LEU A 216 -31.34 -3.66 -4.26
N SER A 217 -32.07 -2.93 -3.40
CA SER A 217 -31.50 -2.02 -2.38
C SER A 217 -30.66 -2.73 -1.31
N ASN A 218 -30.92 -4.02 -1.04
CA ASN A 218 -30.17 -4.86 -0.10
C ASN A 218 -29.23 -5.88 -0.78
N THR A 219 -29.04 -5.76 -2.10
CA THR A 219 -28.31 -6.73 -2.93
C THR A 219 -26.91 -6.24 -3.33
N GLY A 220 -25.94 -7.16 -3.42
CA GLY A 220 -24.58 -6.91 -3.89
C GLY A 220 -23.58 -6.44 -2.81
N GLN A 221 -22.29 -6.70 -3.05
CA GLN A 221 -21.21 -6.19 -2.20
C GLN A 221 -20.93 -4.71 -2.49
N ARG A 222 -20.79 -3.89 -1.44
CA ARG A 222 -20.39 -2.49 -1.55
C ARG A 222 -18.88 -2.39 -1.80
N VAL A 223 -18.46 -1.78 -2.91
CA VAL A 223 -17.03 -1.57 -3.20
C VAL A 223 -16.52 -0.33 -2.47
N ILE A 224 -16.01 -0.51 -1.26
CA ILE A 224 -15.65 0.60 -0.36
C ILE A 224 -14.46 1.43 -0.89
N LEU A 225 -13.46 0.81 -1.53
CA LEU A 225 -12.35 1.52 -2.20
C LEU A 225 -11.90 0.84 -3.51
N PRO A 226 -12.07 1.45 -4.69
CA PRO A 226 -11.77 0.80 -5.97
C PRO A 226 -10.26 0.67 -6.22
N SER A 227 -9.87 -0.31 -7.05
CA SER A 227 -8.46 -0.50 -7.45
C SER A 227 -7.87 0.63 -8.28
N SER A 228 -8.69 1.59 -8.74
CA SER A 228 -8.26 2.83 -9.39
C SER A 228 -7.79 3.90 -8.39
N PHE A 229 -8.10 3.75 -7.10
CA PHE A 229 -7.68 4.68 -6.07
C PHE A 229 -6.20 4.47 -5.72
N THR A 230 -5.34 5.38 -6.18
CA THR A 230 -3.88 5.27 -6.00
C THR A 230 -3.49 5.25 -4.53
N SER A 231 -2.58 4.35 -4.15
CA SER A 231 -2.16 4.06 -2.76
C SER A 231 -3.19 3.29 -1.91
N GLY A 232 -4.36 2.94 -2.45
CA GLY A 232 -5.26 2.00 -1.79
C GLY A 232 -4.72 0.56 -1.81
N ALA A 233 -5.15 -0.29 -0.87
CA ALA A 233 -4.67 -1.68 -0.76
C ALA A 233 -4.89 -2.47 -2.07
N ARG A 234 -6.08 -2.38 -2.67
CA ARG A 234 -6.39 -3.01 -3.96
C ARG A 234 -5.51 -2.47 -5.10
N TYR A 235 -5.20 -1.17 -5.11
CA TYR A 235 -4.31 -0.58 -6.12
C TYR A 235 -2.90 -1.18 -6.05
N MET A 236 -2.34 -1.27 -4.85
CA MET A 236 -1.01 -1.84 -4.61
C MET A 236 -0.97 -3.33 -4.99
N LEU A 237 -1.97 -4.10 -4.55
CA LEU A 237 -2.09 -5.52 -4.90
C LEU A 237 -2.17 -5.72 -6.43
N GLN A 238 -2.95 -4.90 -7.12
CA GLN A 238 -3.07 -5.04 -8.57
C GLN A 238 -1.77 -4.67 -9.30
N ASN A 239 -1.02 -3.66 -8.84
CA ASN A 239 0.30 -3.35 -9.38
C ASN A 239 1.31 -4.49 -9.15
N TYR A 240 1.25 -5.16 -7.99
CA TYR A 240 2.04 -6.37 -7.74
C TYR A 240 1.71 -7.46 -8.76
N LEU A 241 0.43 -7.78 -8.92
CA LEU A 241 0.00 -8.83 -9.83
C LEU A 241 0.30 -8.46 -11.31
N ASP A 242 0.21 -7.17 -11.67
CA ASP A 242 0.59 -6.65 -12.99
C ASP A 242 2.09 -6.90 -13.24
N ALA A 243 2.92 -6.63 -12.24
CA ALA A 243 4.35 -6.83 -12.30
C ALA A 243 4.76 -8.31 -12.37
N MET A 244 4.05 -9.18 -11.62
CA MET A 244 4.22 -10.63 -11.70
C MET A 244 3.84 -11.17 -13.08
N SER A 245 2.84 -10.58 -13.75
CA SER A 245 2.45 -10.97 -15.12
C SER A 245 3.54 -10.64 -16.13
N ILE A 246 4.21 -9.49 -16.00
CA ILE A 246 5.39 -9.13 -16.80
C ILE A 246 6.54 -10.10 -16.52
N CYS A 247 6.77 -10.44 -15.26
CA CYS A 247 7.80 -11.41 -14.86
C CYS A 247 7.52 -12.82 -15.42
N LYS A 248 6.27 -13.28 -15.41
CA LYS A 248 5.86 -14.54 -16.04
C LYS A 248 6.14 -14.54 -17.55
N TRP A 249 5.99 -13.38 -18.20
CA TRP A 249 6.15 -13.24 -19.65
C TRP A 249 7.61 -13.17 -20.11
N PHE A 250 8.45 -12.35 -19.45
CA PHE A 250 9.85 -12.11 -19.87
C PHE A 250 10.90 -12.89 -19.05
N GLY A 251 10.46 -13.59 -18.00
CA GLY A 251 11.31 -14.12 -16.96
C GLY A 251 11.74 -13.04 -15.98
N TYR A 252 12.85 -13.28 -15.28
CA TYR A 252 13.33 -12.41 -14.22
C TYR A 252 13.99 -11.12 -14.72
N PRO A 253 13.89 -10.01 -13.97
CA PRO A 253 14.67 -8.81 -14.26
C PRO A 253 16.17 -9.10 -14.12
N VAL A 254 17.00 -8.38 -14.87
CA VAL A 254 18.47 -8.51 -14.84
C VAL A 254 19.10 -7.43 -13.98
N PHE A 255 18.57 -6.21 -14.02
CA PHE A 255 19.07 -5.08 -13.23
C PHE A 255 17.99 -4.52 -12.32
N PHE A 256 18.40 -4.16 -11.11
CA PHE A 256 17.66 -3.33 -10.19
C PHE A 256 18.40 -2.04 -9.96
N ILE A 257 17.77 -0.92 -10.33
CA ILE A 257 18.36 0.40 -10.24
C ILE A 257 17.55 1.21 -9.25
N THR A 258 18.24 1.87 -8.32
CA THR A 258 17.61 2.87 -7.47
C THR A 258 18.23 4.23 -7.71
N ILE A 259 17.42 5.29 -7.78
CA ILE A 259 17.89 6.66 -7.98
C ILE A 259 17.18 7.59 -7.01
N THR A 260 17.95 8.44 -6.32
CA THR A 260 17.42 9.50 -5.45
C THR A 260 17.58 10.86 -6.12
N CYS A 261 16.59 11.73 -6.01
CA CYS A 261 16.68 13.11 -6.48
C CYS A 261 17.94 13.80 -5.94
N ASN A 262 18.69 14.49 -6.81
CA ASN A 262 19.86 15.27 -6.40
C ASN A 262 19.48 16.76 -6.30
N PRO A 263 19.44 17.34 -5.09
CA PRO A 263 19.19 18.76 -4.90
C PRO A 263 20.21 19.69 -5.57
N LYS A 264 21.41 19.19 -5.87
CA LYS A 264 22.50 19.94 -6.51
C LYS A 264 22.42 20.00 -8.03
N TRP A 265 21.41 19.40 -8.66
CA TRP A 265 21.27 19.48 -10.10
C TRP A 265 21.23 20.95 -10.59
N PRO A 266 21.91 21.29 -11.71
CA PRO A 266 22.02 22.66 -12.20
C PRO A 266 20.67 23.34 -12.42
N GLU A 267 19.63 22.59 -12.80
CA GLU A 267 18.28 23.10 -13.02
C GLU A 267 17.64 23.59 -11.70
N ILE A 268 17.87 22.88 -10.59
CA ILE A 268 17.39 23.27 -9.26
C ILE A 268 18.19 24.47 -8.78
N GLN A 269 19.52 24.41 -8.85
CA GLN A 269 20.40 25.49 -8.39
C GLN A 269 20.13 26.80 -9.16
N ARG A 270 19.90 26.73 -10.48
CA ARG A 270 19.52 27.88 -11.30
C ARG A 270 18.21 28.51 -10.86
N THR A 271 17.23 27.71 -10.47
CA THR A 271 15.92 28.20 -9.99
C THR A 271 16.03 28.93 -8.66
N LEU A 272 17.04 28.61 -7.84
CA LEU A 272 17.22 29.15 -6.49
C LEU A 272 18.28 30.26 -6.41
N LYS A 273 19.05 30.48 -7.49
CA LYS A 273 20.25 31.33 -7.52
C LYS A 273 20.02 32.71 -6.90
N ASP A 274 18.90 33.35 -7.23
CA ASP A 274 18.57 34.72 -6.80
C ASP A 274 17.63 34.74 -5.58
N THR A 275 17.61 33.67 -4.79
CA THR A 275 16.72 33.51 -3.64
C THR A 275 17.49 33.10 -2.38
N THR A 276 16.87 33.30 -1.22
CA THR A 276 17.41 32.79 0.07
C THR A 276 16.94 31.38 0.40
N LEU A 277 16.38 30.67 -0.58
CA LEU A 277 15.72 29.39 -0.39
C LEU A 277 16.68 28.23 -0.63
N SER A 278 16.49 27.18 0.17
CA SER A 278 17.16 25.90 -0.03
C SER A 278 16.34 24.99 -0.94
N PRO A 279 16.95 23.99 -1.62
CA PRO A 279 16.20 23.04 -2.42
C PRO A 279 15.06 22.34 -1.67
N GLU A 280 15.25 22.06 -0.38
CA GLU A 280 14.24 21.43 0.48
C GLU A 280 13.00 22.34 0.64
N ASP A 281 13.15 23.65 0.52
CA ASP A 281 12.04 24.61 0.57
C ASP A 281 11.18 24.60 -0.70
N LYS A 282 11.60 23.91 -1.78
CA LYS A 282 10.92 23.89 -3.09
C LYS A 282 10.61 22.45 -3.56
N PRO A 283 9.82 21.67 -2.81
CA PRO A 283 9.44 20.31 -3.18
C PRO A 283 8.73 20.20 -4.55
N ASN A 284 7.99 21.23 -4.97
CA ASN A 284 7.39 21.29 -6.31
C ASN A 284 8.43 21.27 -7.43
N ILE A 285 9.56 21.98 -7.26
CA ILE A 285 10.67 21.98 -8.23
C ILE A 285 11.45 20.67 -8.16
N LEU A 286 11.76 20.18 -6.95
CA LEU A 286 12.43 18.88 -6.76
C LEU A 286 11.68 17.75 -7.49
N CYS A 287 10.36 17.68 -7.33
CA CYS A 287 9.53 16.65 -7.96
C CYS A 287 9.51 16.78 -9.50
N ARG A 288 9.39 18.00 -10.03
CA ARG A 288 9.37 18.25 -11.48
C ARG A 288 10.70 17.86 -12.12
N VAL A 289 11.82 18.32 -11.56
CA VAL A 289 13.15 18.00 -12.11
C VAL A 289 13.43 16.50 -11.98
N PHE A 290 13.10 15.88 -10.84
CA PHE A 290 13.23 14.43 -10.70
C PHE A 290 12.41 13.67 -11.74
N LYS A 291 11.15 14.06 -11.99
CA LYS A 291 10.32 13.43 -13.02
C LYS A 291 10.95 13.54 -14.41
N MET A 292 11.51 14.70 -14.76
CA MET A 292 12.21 14.89 -16.04
C MET A 292 13.45 14.00 -16.15
N LYS A 293 14.25 13.88 -15.08
CA LYS A 293 15.42 12.98 -15.04
C LYS A 293 15.01 11.51 -15.09
N LEU A 294 13.92 11.15 -14.41
CA LEU A 294 13.35 9.79 -14.44
C LEU A 294 12.83 9.44 -15.85
N ASP A 295 12.19 10.36 -16.56
CA ASP A 295 11.78 10.10 -17.95
C ASP A 295 12.98 9.97 -18.90
N SER A 296 14.03 10.77 -18.67
CA SER A 296 15.27 10.67 -19.42
C SER A 296 15.97 9.32 -19.19
N ILE A 297 16.13 8.85 -17.95
CA ILE A 297 16.77 7.54 -17.68
C ILE A 297 16.00 6.39 -18.28
N ILE A 298 14.66 6.42 -18.22
CA ILE A 298 13.83 5.38 -18.85
C ILE A 298 13.96 5.42 -20.37
N THR A 299 14.09 6.61 -20.96
CA THR A 299 14.33 6.77 -22.40
C THR A 299 15.71 6.25 -22.81
N ASP A 300 16.74 6.57 -22.04
CA ASP A 300 18.12 6.14 -22.29
C ASP A 300 18.30 4.62 -22.14
N LEU A 301 17.65 4.02 -21.15
CA LEU A 301 17.65 2.58 -20.97
C LEU A 301 16.89 1.85 -22.09
N LYS A 302 15.74 2.37 -22.53
CA LYS A 302 14.89 1.66 -23.52
C LYS A 302 15.24 1.95 -24.97
N LYS A 303 15.44 3.22 -25.34
CA LYS A 303 15.62 3.65 -26.74
C LYS A 303 17.09 3.70 -27.13
N HIS A 304 17.94 4.19 -26.24
CA HIS A 304 19.37 4.33 -26.49
C HIS A 304 20.18 3.09 -26.08
N SER A 305 19.50 2.04 -25.57
CA SER A 305 20.09 0.75 -25.20
C SER A 305 21.34 0.89 -24.32
N LEU A 306 21.33 1.83 -23.37
CA LEU A 306 22.50 2.19 -22.57
C LEU A 306 23.11 1.00 -21.80
N LEU A 307 22.28 0.04 -21.39
CA LEU A 307 22.71 -1.22 -20.76
C LEU A 307 22.46 -2.45 -21.64
N GLY A 308 22.14 -2.26 -22.94
CA GLY A 308 21.68 -3.29 -23.86
C GLY A 308 20.19 -3.18 -24.21
N ARG A 309 19.68 -4.10 -25.03
CA ARG A 309 18.27 -4.10 -25.45
C ARG A 309 17.33 -4.49 -24.30
N VAL A 310 16.41 -3.59 -23.96
CA VAL A 310 15.42 -3.77 -22.90
C VAL A 310 14.07 -4.22 -23.49
N GLN A 311 13.48 -5.29 -22.95
CA GLN A 311 12.15 -5.79 -23.32
C GLN A 311 11.04 -5.22 -22.45
N ALA A 312 11.30 -5.08 -21.15
CA ALA A 312 10.33 -4.52 -20.21
C ALA A 312 11.01 -3.68 -19.13
N VAL A 313 10.27 -2.71 -18.61
CA VAL A 313 10.69 -1.84 -17.50
C VAL A 313 9.52 -1.67 -16.56
N ILE A 314 9.79 -1.83 -15.27
CA ILE A 314 8.84 -1.53 -14.20
C ILE A 314 9.54 -0.59 -13.24
N TYR A 315 8.89 0.49 -12.82
CA TYR A 315 9.39 1.27 -11.70
C TYR A 315 8.29 1.72 -10.76
N THR A 316 8.68 1.97 -9.51
CA THR A 316 7.88 2.69 -8.53
C THR A 316 8.65 3.90 -7.99
N VAL A 317 7.93 4.95 -7.62
CA VAL A 317 8.47 6.13 -6.94
C VAL A 317 8.07 6.09 -5.48
N GLU A 318 9.06 6.12 -4.60
CA GLU A 318 8.91 6.24 -3.16
C GLU A 318 9.34 7.63 -2.68
N PHE A 319 8.72 8.11 -1.62
CA PHE A 319 9.11 9.35 -0.95
C PHE A 319 9.75 8.97 0.38
N GLN A 320 11.08 8.97 0.43
CA GLN A 320 11.82 8.56 1.62
C GLN A 320 11.48 9.48 2.81
N LYS A 321 11.72 9.03 4.04
CA LYS A 321 11.52 9.84 5.28
C LYS A 321 12.24 11.20 5.28
N ARG A 322 13.26 11.38 4.42
CA ARG A 322 13.98 12.65 4.23
C ARG A 322 13.32 13.59 3.21
N GLY A 323 12.20 13.19 2.61
CA GLY A 323 11.37 13.99 1.72
C GLY A 323 11.83 14.04 0.26
N LEU A 324 12.94 13.42 -0.15
CA LEU A 324 13.35 13.41 -1.56
C LEU A 324 12.66 12.29 -2.34
N PRO A 325 12.19 12.57 -3.58
CA PRO A 325 11.74 11.52 -4.49
C PRO A 325 12.83 10.50 -4.76
N HIS A 326 12.46 9.23 -4.75
CA HIS A 326 13.33 8.08 -4.99
C HIS A 326 12.61 7.11 -5.91
N ALA A 327 13.31 6.46 -6.84
CA ALA A 327 12.70 5.47 -7.72
C ALA A 327 13.43 4.13 -7.61
N HIS A 328 12.65 3.05 -7.64
CA HIS A 328 13.12 1.67 -7.78
C HIS A 328 12.72 1.18 -9.17
N ILE A 329 13.69 0.77 -9.99
CA ILE A 329 13.52 0.42 -11.40
C ILE A 329 14.01 -1.02 -11.60
N CYS A 330 13.16 -1.87 -12.17
CA CYS A 330 13.51 -3.22 -12.63
C CYS A 330 13.60 -3.25 -14.16
N LEU A 331 14.69 -3.79 -14.69
CA LEU A 331 14.93 -3.93 -16.13
C LEU A 331 14.91 -5.40 -16.56
N PHE A 332 14.11 -5.70 -17.57
CA PHE A 332 14.03 -7.01 -18.20
C PHE A 332 14.74 -6.92 -19.55
N MET A 333 15.88 -7.60 -19.67
CA MET A 333 16.74 -7.51 -20.85
C MET A 333 16.36 -8.56 -21.88
N HIS A 334 16.55 -8.24 -23.16
CA HIS A 334 16.48 -9.19 -24.25
C HIS A 334 17.44 -10.36 -24.02
N PRO A 335 17.09 -11.62 -24.35
CA PRO A 335 17.95 -12.79 -24.17
C PRO A 335 19.42 -12.57 -24.59
N ASP A 336 19.64 -12.02 -25.79
CA ASP A 336 20.98 -11.70 -26.33
C ASP A 336 21.80 -10.69 -25.52
N HIS A 337 21.17 -9.97 -24.59
CA HIS A 337 21.82 -8.96 -23.72
C HIS A 337 21.62 -9.29 -22.23
N LYS A 338 21.18 -10.51 -21.89
CA LYS A 338 21.20 -10.98 -20.52
C LYS A 338 22.64 -11.24 -20.09
N ILE A 339 22.91 -11.13 -18.79
CA ILE A 339 24.19 -11.47 -18.17
C ILE A 339 23.97 -12.82 -17.45
N PRO A 340 24.29 -13.97 -18.09
CA PRO A 340 23.97 -15.27 -17.53
C PRO A 340 24.95 -15.73 -16.45
N CYS A 341 26.15 -15.15 -16.40
CA CYS A 341 27.25 -15.56 -15.53
C CYS A 341 27.83 -14.36 -14.79
N VAL A 342 28.27 -14.59 -13.55
CA VAL A 342 28.74 -13.54 -12.63
C VAL A 342 30.02 -12.85 -13.12
N GLU A 343 30.85 -13.56 -13.89
CA GLU A 343 32.11 -13.06 -14.46
C GLU A 343 31.89 -11.92 -15.45
N ASN A 344 30.67 -11.82 -16.01
CA ASN A 344 30.29 -10.79 -16.98
C ASN A 344 29.61 -9.56 -16.34
N VAL A 345 29.55 -9.47 -15.00
CA VAL A 345 28.89 -8.36 -14.28
C VAL A 345 29.78 -7.11 -14.19
N ASP A 346 31.07 -7.28 -13.96
CA ASP A 346 32.04 -6.19 -13.70
C ASP A 346 32.12 -5.10 -14.79
N PRO A 347 31.89 -5.38 -16.10
CA PRO A 347 31.80 -4.34 -17.12
C PRO A 347 30.62 -3.36 -16.91
N TYR A 348 29.55 -3.81 -16.25
CA TYR A 348 28.33 -3.04 -16.05
C TYR A 348 28.24 -2.42 -14.67
N ILE A 349 28.72 -3.11 -13.63
CA ILE A 349 28.59 -2.70 -12.23
C ILE A 349 29.96 -2.69 -11.57
N SER A 350 30.28 -1.56 -10.93
CA SER A 350 31.50 -1.40 -10.14
C SER A 350 31.13 -1.07 -8.70
N ALA A 351 31.90 -1.59 -7.76
CA ALA A 351 31.88 -1.19 -6.35
C ALA A 351 33.25 -0.67 -5.89
N GLU A 352 34.03 -0.12 -6.83
CA GLU A 352 35.38 0.38 -6.60
C GLU A 352 35.44 1.91 -6.72
N ILE A 353 36.39 2.52 -6.01
CA ILE A 353 36.76 3.92 -6.23
C ILE A 353 37.69 3.93 -7.46
N PRO A 354 37.34 4.64 -8.53
CA PRO A 354 38.19 4.70 -9.73
C PRO A 354 39.50 5.45 -9.39
N ASP A 355 40.52 5.27 -10.23
CA ASP A 355 41.74 6.05 -10.08
C ASP A 355 41.49 7.53 -10.44
N LYS A 356 42.07 8.45 -9.66
CA LYS A 356 41.84 9.89 -9.81
C LYS A 356 42.55 10.45 -11.05
N ASP A 357 43.66 9.86 -11.44
CA ASP A 357 44.45 10.31 -12.58
C ASP A 357 43.87 9.72 -13.89
N ASP A 358 43.33 8.49 -13.85
CA ASP A 358 42.71 7.85 -15.02
C ASP A 358 41.31 8.41 -15.35
N ASP A 359 40.43 8.58 -14.35
CA ASP A 359 39.06 9.10 -14.54
C ASP A 359 38.68 10.08 -13.40
N PRO A 360 39.23 11.31 -13.43
CA PRO A 360 39.02 12.31 -12.38
C PRO A 360 37.54 12.68 -12.21
N GLU A 361 36.77 12.64 -13.30
CA GLU A 361 35.32 12.90 -13.27
C GLU A 361 34.60 11.80 -12.49
N LEU A 362 34.82 10.53 -12.84
CA LEU A 362 34.18 9.41 -12.14
C LEU A 362 34.63 9.34 -10.69
N TYR A 363 35.91 9.61 -10.41
CA TYR A 363 36.42 9.69 -9.04
C TYR A 363 35.64 10.70 -8.20
N CYS A 364 35.45 11.92 -8.72
CA CYS A 364 34.66 12.95 -8.04
C CYS A 364 33.22 12.48 -7.79
N LEU A 365 32.56 11.92 -8.81
CA LEU A 365 31.17 11.49 -8.72
C LEU A 365 30.97 10.30 -7.76
N VAL A 366 31.87 9.32 -7.78
CA VAL A 366 31.82 8.16 -6.87
C VAL A 366 32.03 8.64 -5.44
N THR A 367 33.02 9.49 -5.21
CA THR A 367 33.32 10.08 -3.90
C THR A 367 32.12 10.84 -3.33
N GLU A 368 31.46 11.64 -4.17
CA GLU A 368 30.33 12.46 -3.77
C GLU A 368 29.06 11.64 -3.53
N PHE A 369 28.69 10.79 -4.49
CA PHE A 369 27.36 10.18 -4.54
C PHE A 369 27.32 8.71 -4.11
N MET A 370 28.42 7.96 -4.23
CA MET A 370 28.39 6.50 -4.03
C MET A 370 29.12 6.00 -2.79
N ILE A 371 29.74 6.88 -2.01
CA ILE A 371 30.34 6.49 -0.72
C ILE A 371 29.29 6.46 0.39
N HIS A 372 29.03 5.27 0.93
CA HIS A 372 28.36 5.08 2.20
C HIS A 372 29.15 5.81 3.28
N GLY A 373 28.51 6.78 3.95
CA GLY A 373 29.19 7.57 4.97
C GLY A 373 29.62 6.74 6.18
N PRO A 374 30.48 7.28 7.05
CA PRO A 374 30.93 6.57 8.24
C PRO A 374 29.72 6.16 9.10
N CYS A 375 29.67 4.90 9.50
CA CYS A 375 28.66 4.32 10.38
C CYS A 375 29.32 3.32 11.34
N GLY A 376 28.54 2.58 12.12
CA GLY A 376 29.09 1.67 13.13
C GLY A 376 29.82 2.44 14.23
N ALA A 377 30.97 1.92 14.64
CA ALA A 377 31.82 2.54 15.66
C ALA A 377 32.18 4.01 15.36
N HIS A 378 32.32 4.37 14.09
CA HIS A 378 32.62 5.75 13.69
C HIS A 378 31.42 6.70 13.83
N ASN A 379 30.19 6.19 13.71
CA ASN A 379 28.98 7.00 13.88
C ASN A 379 27.74 6.15 14.20
N MET A 380 27.54 5.87 15.49
CA MET A 380 26.38 5.10 16.00
C MET A 380 25.02 5.80 15.81
N LYS A 381 25.03 7.09 15.45
CA LYS A 381 23.82 7.92 15.26
C LYS A 381 23.38 7.97 13.79
N CYS A 382 24.08 7.27 12.90
CA CYS A 382 23.71 7.19 11.49
C CYS A 382 22.35 6.48 11.32
N PRO A 383 21.47 6.95 10.42
CA PRO A 383 20.15 6.34 10.22
C PRO A 383 20.17 4.89 9.73
N CYS A 384 21.31 4.39 9.26
CA CYS A 384 21.47 2.99 8.86
C CYS A 384 21.71 2.05 10.06
N MET A 385 21.95 2.56 11.27
CA MET A 385 22.25 1.75 12.44
C MET A 385 20.97 1.12 13.01
N VAL A 386 20.94 -0.22 13.08
CA VAL A 386 19.86 -1.02 13.67
C VAL A 386 20.52 -2.06 14.57
N GLY A 387 20.12 -2.16 15.84
CA GLY A 387 20.71 -3.13 16.76
C GLY A 387 22.22 -2.95 16.97
N LYS A 388 22.72 -1.69 16.94
CA LYS A 388 24.16 -1.33 16.99
C LYS A 388 25.01 -1.74 15.78
N GLU A 389 24.40 -2.34 14.76
CA GLU A 389 25.07 -2.71 13.51
C GLU A 389 24.53 -1.92 12.32
N CYS A 390 25.31 -1.82 11.25
CA CYS A 390 24.83 -1.20 10.02
C CYS A 390 23.85 -2.16 9.34
N SER A 391 22.58 -1.77 9.20
CA SER A 391 21.53 -2.54 8.51
C SER A 391 21.81 -2.84 7.02
N LYS A 392 22.86 -2.24 6.46
CA LYS A 392 23.35 -2.47 5.08
C LYS A 392 24.67 -3.24 5.04
N ASN A 393 25.17 -3.66 6.20
CA ASN A 393 26.40 -4.42 6.41
C ASN A 393 27.63 -3.74 5.78
N PHE A 394 27.75 -2.42 5.99
CA PHE A 394 28.95 -1.66 5.66
C PHE A 394 29.86 -1.53 6.90
N PRO A 395 31.20 -1.55 6.74
CA PRO A 395 31.93 -1.78 5.49
C PRO A 395 31.80 -3.23 4.99
N LYS A 396 31.80 -3.43 3.66
CA LYS A 396 31.76 -4.76 3.03
C LYS A 396 33.14 -5.44 3.10
N ALA A 397 33.22 -6.75 2.86
CA ALA A 397 34.50 -7.45 2.76
C ALA A 397 35.22 -7.12 1.44
N TYR A 398 36.56 -7.19 1.44
CA TYR A 398 37.35 -7.16 0.22
C TYR A 398 37.15 -8.43 -0.61
N ARG A 399 37.16 -8.29 -1.94
CA ARG A 399 36.98 -9.37 -2.91
C ARG A 399 37.75 -9.06 -4.19
N HIS A 400 38.53 -10.02 -4.68
CA HIS A 400 39.30 -9.87 -5.92
C HIS A 400 38.46 -10.05 -7.19
N HIS A 401 37.33 -10.76 -7.12
CA HIS A 401 36.38 -10.96 -8.21
C HIS A 401 34.94 -10.91 -7.66
N THR A 402 33.97 -10.62 -8.53
CA THR A 402 32.55 -10.69 -8.18
C THR A 402 32.11 -12.16 -8.08
N SER A 403 31.36 -12.50 -7.04
CA SER A 403 30.86 -13.86 -6.78
C SER A 403 29.40 -13.83 -6.34
N ILE A 404 28.78 -15.00 -6.17
CA ILE A 404 27.42 -15.14 -5.65
C ILE A 404 27.49 -15.76 -4.24
N ASP A 405 26.69 -15.28 -3.30
CA ASP A 405 26.58 -15.86 -1.96
C ASP A 405 25.59 -17.05 -1.91
N PRO A 406 25.53 -17.83 -0.81
CA PRO A 406 24.61 -18.96 -0.70
C PRO A 406 23.13 -18.61 -0.88
N ASP A 407 22.73 -17.36 -0.64
CA ASP A 407 21.36 -16.87 -0.78
C ASP A 407 21.04 -16.37 -2.20
N GLY A 408 22.03 -16.39 -3.09
CA GLY A 408 21.92 -16.01 -4.49
C GLY A 408 22.24 -14.55 -4.79
N TYR A 409 22.69 -13.74 -3.82
CA TYR A 409 23.01 -12.33 -4.04
C TYR A 409 24.44 -12.12 -4.55
N PRO A 410 24.67 -11.13 -5.45
CA PRO A 410 26.01 -10.79 -5.88
C PRO A 410 26.82 -10.11 -4.79
N ILE A 411 28.04 -10.60 -4.58
CA ILE A 411 29.09 -9.95 -3.83
C ILE A 411 30.06 -9.33 -4.83
N TYR A 412 29.96 -8.02 -5.04
CA TYR A 412 30.81 -7.31 -6.01
C TYR A 412 32.28 -7.24 -5.61
N ARG A 413 33.13 -7.24 -6.64
CA ARG A 413 34.57 -7.01 -6.55
C ARG A 413 34.88 -5.69 -5.82
N ARG A 414 35.79 -5.79 -4.84
CA ARG A 414 36.29 -4.70 -3.99
C ARG A 414 37.76 -4.99 -3.67
N ARG A 415 38.69 -4.54 -4.52
CA ARG A 415 40.12 -4.81 -4.33
C ARG A 415 40.71 -4.01 -3.17
N ASP A 416 41.57 -4.67 -2.39
CA ASP A 416 42.38 -4.01 -1.36
C ASP A 416 43.53 -3.22 -2.00
N GLY A 417 44.04 -2.20 -1.30
CA GLY A 417 45.13 -1.34 -1.78
C GLY A 417 44.72 -0.25 -2.78
N GLY A 418 43.42 -0.05 -3.01
CA GLY A 418 42.90 1.01 -3.88
C GLY A 418 42.84 2.41 -3.23
N PRO A 419 42.41 3.44 -3.99
CA PRO A 419 42.28 4.81 -3.49
C PRO A 419 41.37 4.92 -2.26
N LYS A 420 41.67 5.89 -1.39
CA LYS A 420 40.87 6.22 -0.21
C LYS A 420 40.30 7.63 -0.32
N VAL A 421 39.15 7.84 0.30
CA VAL A 421 38.44 9.11 0.33
C VAL A 421 38.07 9.51 1.76
N THR A 422 38.32 10.75 2.12
CA THR A 422 37.97 11.26 3.45
C THR A 422 36.54 11.80 3.46
N LYS A 423 35.68 11.27 4.33
CA LYS A 423 34.31 11.75 4.52
C LYS A 423 34.04 11.94 6.00
N SER A 424 33.65 13.15 6.40
CA SER A 424 33.43 13.51 7.81
C SER A 424 34.63 13.21 8.72
N GLY A 425 35.85 13.41 8.23
CA GLY A 425 37.09 13.16 8.97
C GLY A 425 37.52 11.69 9.08
N VAL A 426 36.80 10.77 8.43
CA VAL A 426 37.13 9.34 8.41
C VAL A 426 37.58 8.95 7.00
N GLU A 427 38.72 8.24 6.90
CA GLU A 427 39.16 7.64 5.64
C GLU A 427 38.32 6.40 5.33
N LEU A 428 37.74 6.38 4.13
CA LEU A 428 36.92 5.29 3.62
C LEU A 428 37.54 4.75 2.32
N ASP A 429 37.49 3.43 2.17
CA ASP A 429 37.98 2.72 0.99
C ASP A 429 36.82 2.10 0.18
N CYS A 430 37.15 1.26 -0.81
CA CYS A 430 36.19 0.61 -1.68
C CYS A 430 35.15 -0.24 -0.93
N ARG A 431 35.37 -0.65 0.33
CA ARG A 431 34.39 -1.40 1.14
C ARG A 431 33.14 -0.60 1.45
N ASN A 432 33.20 0.72 1.31
CA ASN A 432 32.12 1.66 1.58
C ASN A 432 31.40 2.13 0.30
N VAL A 433 31.81 1.65 -0.87
CA VAL A 433 31.19 2.05 -2.14
C VAL A 433 29.88 1.31 -2.37
N VAL A 434 28.82 2.04 -2.66
CA VAL A 434 27.53 1.52 -3.14
C VAL A 434 27.68 1.17 -4.63
N PRO A 435 27.28 -0.05 -5.07
CA PRO A 435 27.43 -0.49 -6.47
C PRO A 435 26.81 0.48 -7.48
N TYR A 436 27.53 0.80 -8.55
CA TYR A 436 27.10 1.78 -9.54
C TYR A 436 27.46 1.37 -10.97
N ASN A 437 26.74 1.93 -11.94
CA ASN A 437 27.12 1.91 -13.34
C ASN A 437 27.78 3.24 -13.73
N LYS A 438 28.96 3.17 -14.35
CA LYS A 438 29.78 4.35 -14.69
C LYS A 438 29.04 5.34 -15.59
N ILE A 439 28.35 4.85 -16.62
CA ILE A 439 27.67 5.67 -17.63
C ILE A 439 26.47 6.39 -17.01
N LEU A 440 25.64 5.67 -16.25
CA LEU A 440 24.50 6.25 -15.54
C LEU A 440 24.94 7.31 -14.53
N LEU A 441 25.99 7.05 -13.77
CA LEU A 441 26.49 7.98 -12.76
C LEU A 441 27.02 9.28 -13.40
N LYS A 442 27.81 9.18 -14.47
CA LYS A 442 28.29 10.36 -15.24
C LYS A 442 27.15 11.18 -15.82
N ARG A 443 26.15 10.52 -16.41
CA ARG A 443 25.04 11.19 -17.11
C ARG A 443 24.07 11.89 -16.15
N TYR A 444 23.74 11.28 -15.03
CA TYR A 444 22.69 11.78 -14.13
C TYR A 444 23.20 12.42 -12.85
N GLN A 445 24.47 12.19 -12.47
CA GLN A 445 25.13 12.85 -11.33
C GLN A 445 24.25 12.83 -10.08
N ALA A 446 23.85 11.64 -9.66
CA ALA A 446 22.97 11.43 -8.52
C ALA A 446 23.37 10.13 -7.81
N HIS A 447 22.87 9.92 -6.59
CA HIS A 447 23.03 8.63 -5.93
C HIS A 447 22.22 7.57 -6.68
N ILE A 448 22.90 6.75 -7.49
CA ILE A 448 22.32 5.69 -8.31
C ILE A 448 22.95 4.35 -7.91
N ASN A 449 22.19 3.51 -7.21
CA ASN A 449 22.61 2.13 -6.95
C ASN A 449 22.18 1.25 -8.13
N VAL A 450 23.09 0.42 -8.64
CA VAL A 450 22.79 -0.56 -9.69
C VAL A 450 23.18 -1.94 -9.18
N GLU A 451 22.19 -2.83 -9.12
CA GLU A 451 22.35 -4.20 -8.65
C GLU A 451 22.04 -5.19 -9.78
N TRP A 452 22.81 -6.27 -9.87
CA TRP A 452 22.50 -7.42 -10.71
C TRP A 452 21.53 -8.36 -9.97
N CYS A 453 20.46 -8.77 -10.64
CA CYS A 453 19.43 -9.63 -10.07
C CYS A 453 19.71 -11.09 -10.46
N ASN A 454 19.96 -11.94 -9.46
CA ASN A 454 20.15 -13.37 -9.65
C ASN A 454 19.04 -14.15 -8.92
N GLN A 455 18.27 -14.93 -9.70
CA GLN A 455 17.30 -15.97 -9.30
C GLN A 455 16.25 -15.64 -8.20
N GLY A 456 15.41 -16.64 -7.86
CA GLY A 456 14.04 -16.51 -7.34
C GLY A 456 13.82 -15.77 -6.01
N SER A 457 14.80 -15.75 -5.11
CA SER A 457 14.73 -15.11 -3.78
C SER A 457 14.79 -13.58 -3.86
N SER A 458 15.57 -13.04 -4.81
CA SER A 458 15.71 -11.60 -5.07
C SER A 458 14.38 -10.95 -5.49
N ILE A 459 13.48 -11.72 -6.12
CA ILE A 459 12.20 -11.25 -6.68
C ILE A 459 11.25 -10.76 -5.59
N LYS A 460 11.10 -11.54 -4.52
CA LYS A 460 10.23 -11.13 -3.39
C LYS A 460 10.75 -9.83 -2.77
N TYR A 461 12.07 -9.67 -2.71
CA TYR A 461 12.72 -8.46 -2.23
C TYR A 461 12.57 -7.28 -3.19
N LEU A 462 12.76 -7.49 -4.50
CA LEU A 462 12.60 -6.49 -5.56
C LEU A 462 11.16 -5.97 -5.65
N PHE A 463 10.18 -6.89 -5.60
CA PHE A 463 8.76 -6.56 -5.63
C PHE A 463 8.23 -6.06 -4.28
N LYS A 464 8.93 -6.30 -3.16
CA LYS A 464 8.63 -5.63 -1.88
C LYS A 464 8.76 -4.12 -2.00
N TYR A 465 9.80 -3.62 -2.67
CA TYR A 465 9.97 -2.18 -2.89
C TYR A 465 9.01 -1.63 -3.93
N ILE A 466 8.69 -2.39 -4.97
CA ILE A 466 7.63 -1.99 -5.92
C ILE A 466 6.28 -1.78 -5.21
N ASN A 467 6.02 -2.53 -4.13
CA ASN A 467 4.73 -2.57 -3.45
C ASN A 467 4.73 -2.06 -2.01
N LYS A 468 5.79 -1.37 -1.58
CA LYS A 468 5.82 -0.79 -0.23
C LYS A 468 4.72 0.26 -0.14
N GLY A 469 3.73 0.01 0.73
CA GLY A 469 2.68 0.97 1.03
C GLY A 469 3.25 2.25 1.68
N PRO A 470 2.47 3.34 1.74
CA PRO A 470 2.91 4.55 2.41
C PRO A 470 3.25 4.24 3.88
N ASP A 471 4.22 4.97 4.45
CA ASP A 471 4.61 4.79 5.85
C ASP A 471 3.38 5.00 6.76
N ARG A 472 3.11 4.03 7.64
CA ARG A 472 1.99 4.06 8.60
C ARG A 472 2.52 4.24 10.02
N ALA A 473 1.87 5.07 10.82
CA ALA A 473 2.03 5.07 12.27
C ALA A 473 1.21 3.91 12.90
N ASN A 474 1.66 3.33 14.00
CA ASN A 474 0.83 2.40 14.78
C ASN A 474 0.07 3.22 15.83
N VAL A 475 -1.19 3.57 15.55
CA VAL A 475 -2.09 4.16 16.55
C VAL A 475 -3.37 3.32 16.55
N LYS A 476 -3.56 2.52 17.61
CA LYS A 476 -4.76 1.72 17.81
C LYS A 476 -5.73 2.57 18.63
N PHE A 477 -6.84 2.99 18.02
CA PHE A 477 -7.94 3.60 18.77
C PHE A 477 -8.84 2.46 19.23
N VAL A 478 -8.90 2.24 20.55
CA VAL A 478 -9.91 1.36 21.15
C VAL A 478 -11.21 2.16 21.16
N GLN A 479 -12.22 1.70 20.41
CA GLN A 479 -13.58 2.20 20.59
C GLN A 479 -14.08 1.62 21.91
N THR A 480 -14.24 2.46 22.91
CA THR A 480 -15.03 2.13 24.11
C THR A 480 -16.50 2.09 23.72
N GLY A 481 -17.05 0.89 23.56
CA GLY A 481 -18.50 0.67 23.45
C GLY A 481 -18.90 -0.38 22.42
N ASN A 482 -19.49 -1.46 22.93
CA ASN A 482 -20.20 -2.58 22.28
C ASN A 482 -19.33 -3.76 21.82
N GLU A 483 -19.20 -4.75 22.73
CA GLU A 483 -18.50 -6.03 22.52
C GLU A 483 -19.36 -7.13 21.87
N ASP A 484 -20.56 -6.85 21.35
CA ASP A 484 -21.48 -7.92 20.89
C ASP A 484 -21.97 -7.82 19.44
N SER A 485 -21.08 -7.52 18.48
CA SER A 485 -21.38 -7.82 17.06
C SER A 485 -20.10 -8.11 16.25
N ASN A 486 -19.86 -9.39 15.97
CA ASN A 486 -18.80 -9.87 15.06
C ASN A 486 -19.06 -9.55 13.56
N ASP A 487 -19.89 -8.54 13.26
CA ASP A 487 -20.36 -8.26 11.90
C ASP A 487 -20.36 -6.76 11.55
N GLU A 488 -19.48 -5.94 12.16
CA GLU A 488 -19.30 -4.57 11.65
C GLU A 488 -18.61 -4.59 10.27
N PRO A 489 -19.22 -4.04 9.21
CA PRO A 489 -18.60 -3.98 7.88
C PRO A 489 -17.33 -3.13 7.92
N VAL A 490 -16.20 -3.72 7.48
CA VAL A 490 -14.89 -3.07 7.46
C VAL A 490 -14.92 -1.79 6.61
N ASP A 491 -14.92 -0.59 7.21
CA ASP A 491 -14.81 0.68 6.48
C ASP A 491 -13.37 0.88 5.97
N GLU A 492 -13.10 0.42 4.74
CA GLU A 492 -11.80 0.61 4.07
C GLU A 492 -11.39 2.08 3.91
N ILE A 493 -12.35 3.02 3.82
CA ILE A 493 -12.04 4.45 3.75
C ILE A 493 -11.52 4.94 5.12
N LYS A 494 -12.16 4.54 6.23
CA LYS A 494 -11.68 4.83 7.59
C LYS A 494 -10.29 4.22 7.82
N ASN A 495 -10.08 2.97 7.40
CA ASN A 495 -8.77 2.31 7.48
C ASN A 495 -7.71 2.96 6.58
N HIS A 496 -8.08 3.55 5.44
CA HIS A 496 -7.16 4.30 4.58
C HIS A 496 -6.74 5.63 5.18
N PHE A 497 -7.63 6.31 5.92
CA PHE A 497 -7.29 7.54 6.66
C PHE A 497 -6.39 7.27 7.87
N ASN A 498 -6.52 6.09 8.49
CA ASN A 498 -5.77 5.77 9.70
C ASN A 498 -4.27 5.70 9.44
N CYS A 499 -3.55 6.61 10.10
CA CYS A 499 -2.11 6.56 10.32
C CYS A 499 -1.18 6.76 9.11
N ARG A 500 -1.64 7.30 7.97
CA ARG A 500 -0.77 7.55 6.81
C ARG A 500 0.11 8.80 7.00
N TYR A 501 1.42 8.66 6.82
CA TYR A 501 2.35 9.78 6.69
C TYR A 501 2.38 10.28 5.24
N VAL A 502 2.27 11.59 5.03
CA VAL A 502 2.40 12.25 3.72
C VAL A 502 3.51 13.30 3.79
N SER A 503 4.50 13.19 2.90
CA SER A 503 5.58 14.17 2.80
C SER A 503 5.24 15.31 1.82
N ALA A 504 5.93 16.45 1.93
CA ALA A 504 5.71 17.58 1.02
C ALA A 504 6.02 17.26 -0.46
N CYS A 505 7.02 16.42 -0.73
CA CYS A 505 7.30 15.94 -2.09
C CYS A 505 6.27 14.92 -2.58
N GLU A 506 5.76 14.04 -1.71
CA GLU A 506 4.63 13.18 -2.09
C GLU A 506 3.44 14.04 -2.49
N ALA A 507 3.06 15.00 -1.64
CA ALA A 507 1.96 15.92 -1.92
C ALA A 507 2.14 16.67 -3.24
N ALA A 508 3.33 17.27 -3.47
CA ALA A 508 3.64 17.95 -4.73
C ALA A 508 3.56 17.01 -5.94
N TRP A 509 4.09 15.79 -5.83
CA TRP A 509 4.04 14.77 -6.89
C TRP A 509 2.59 14.40 -7.24
N ARG A 510 1.75 14.23 -6.22
CA ARG A 510 0.34 13.89 -6.40
C ARG A 510 -0.49 15.05 -6.97
N ILE A 511 -0.23 16.29 -6.55
CA ILE A 511 -0.90 17.49 -7.09
C ILE A 511 -0.59 17.63 -8.58
N HIS A 512 0.67 17.40 -8.99
CA HIS A 512 1.09 17.37 -10.39
C HIS A 512 0.59 16.15 -11.19
N GLU A 513 -0.08 15.19 -10.55
CA GLU A 513 -0.57 13.95 -11.19
C GLU A 513 0.54 13.13 -11.85
N PHE A 514 1.76 13.17 -11.28
CA PHE A 514 2.83 12.33 -11.76
C PHE A 514 2.56 10.86 -11.40
N PRO A 515 2.72 9.92 -12.36
CA PRO A 515 2.54 8.49 -12.07
C PRO A 515 3.56 8.02 -11.03
N VAL A 516 3.07 7.33 -9.99
CA VAL A 516 3.92 6.70 -8.98
C VAL A 516 4.49 5.38 -9.50
N HIS A 517 3.68 4.62 -10.23
CA HIS A 517 4.09 3.37 -10.85
C HIS A 517 4.12 3.51 -12.37
N TYR A 518 5.07 2.85 -13.00
CA TYR A 518 5.20 2.75 -14.44
C TYR A 518 5.52 1.33 -14.84
N ARG A 519 5.00 0.92 -16.00
CA ARG A 519 5.31 -0.35 -16.62
C ARG A 519 5.29 -0.25 -18.13
N THR A 520 6.24 -0.92 -18.76
CA THR A 520 6.22 -1.25 -20.19
C THR A 520 6.62 -2.72 -20.31
N PRO A 521 5.91 -3.54 -21.10
CA PRO A 521 4.67 -3.22 -21.81
C PRO A 521 3.50 -3.00 -20.83
N SER A 522 2.41 -2.41 -21.31
CA SER A 522 1.21 -2.26 -20.47
C SER A 522 0.52 -3.61 -20.25
N VAL A 523 -0.03 -3.80 -19.06
CA VAL A 523 -0.81 -4.99 -18.67
C VAL A 523 -2.29 -4.66 -18.70
N ILE A 524 -3.11 -5.53 -19.28
CA ILE A 524 -4.56 -5.44 -19.28
C ILE A 524 -5.17 -6.56 -18.44
N ARG A 525 -6.07 -6.17 -17.54
CA ARG A 525 -6.85 -7.10 -16.72
C ARG A 525 -7.94 -7.77 -17.56
N LEU A 526 -7.96 -9.09 -17.48
CA LEU A 526 -8.86 -9.99 -18.17
C LEU A 526 -9.77 -10.67 -17.13
N PRO A 527 -10.96 -10.10 -16.87
CA PRO A 527 -11.95 -10.76 -16.03
C PRO A 527 -12.45 -12.03 -16.73
N PHE A 528 -12.92 -12.98 -15.95
CA PHE A 528 -13.52 -14.23 -16.40
C PHE A 528 -14.55 -14.66 -15.36
N HIS A 529 -15.46 -15.55 -15.75
CA HIS A 529 -16.56 -16.00 -14.93
C HIS A 529 -17.02 -17.39 -15.43
N LEU A 530 -17.79 -18.10 -14.62
CA LEU A 530 -18.52 -19.28 -15.07
C LEU A 530 -19.74 -18.86 -15.94
N PRO A 531 -20.34 -19.79 -16.70
CA PRO A 531 -21.57 -19.51 -17.44
C PRO A 531 -22.65 -18.87 -16.55
N GLY A 532 -23.18 -17.72 -16.97
CA GLY A 532 -24.20 -16.96 -16.23
C GLY A 532 -23.70 -16.19 -14.99
N GLN A 533 -22.43 -16.33 -14.59
CA GLN A 533 -21.88 -15.69 -13.38
C GLN A 533 -21.13 -14.37 -13.66
N GLN A 534 -21.41 -13.69 -14.76
CA GLN A 534 -20.82 -12.37 -15.02
C GLN A 534 -21.21 -11.36 -13.93
N GLN A 535 -20.23 -10.55 -13.53
CA GLN A 535 -20.40 -9.49 -12.54
C GLN A 535 -21.13 -8.30 -13.17
N VAL A 536 -22.26 -7.91 -12.56
CA VAL A 536 -23.11 -6.82 -13.02
C VAL A 536 -23.07 -5.68 -12.01
N VAL A 537 -22.81 -4.46 -12.51
CA VAL A 537 -22.82 -3.23 -11.70
C VAL A 537 -24.16 -2.53 -11.90
N PHE A 538 -24.85 -2.23 -10.80
CA PHE A 538 -26.17 -1.60 -10.78
C PHE A 538 -26.28 -0.59 -9.62
N ASN A 539 -27.23 0.33 -9.74
CA ASN A 539 -27.63 1.23 -8.66
C ASN A 539 -28.80 0.64 -7.86
N GLU A 540 -29.02 1.14 -6.65
CA GLU A 540 -30.12 0.70 -5.79
C GLU A 540 -31.51 1.01 -6.36
N ASP A 541 -31.62 2.08 -7.16
CA ASP A 541 -32.87 2.49 -7.81
C ASP A 541 -33.01 1.93 -9.24
N ASP A 542 -32.05 1.10 -9.72
CA ASP A 542 -32.14 0.55 -11.07
C ASP A 542 -33.20 -0.57 -11.12
N ASP A 543 -34.03 -0.57 -12.17
CA ASP A 543 -34.97 -1.65 -12.45
C ASP A 543 -34.21 -2.95 -12.83
N VAL A 544 -34.69 -4.10 -12.33
CA VAL A 544 -34.04 -5.40 -12.52
C VAL A 544 -33.97 -5.79 -14.01
N GLU A 545 -35.02 -5.54 -14.79
CA GLU A 545 -35.04 -5.86 -16.23
C GLU A 545 -34.07 -4.95 -16.99
N ASP A 546 -34.02 -3.66 -16.66
CA ASP A 546 -33.05 -2.73 -17.25
C ASP A 546 -31.61 -3.13 -16.94
N VAL A 547 -31.34 -3.60 -15.72
CA VAL A 547 -30.00 -4.08 -15.29
C VAL A 547 -29.57 -5.30 -16.07
N ILE A 548 -30.45 -6.29 -16.24
CA ILE A 548 -30.17 -7.54 -16.98
C ILE A 548 -29.95 -7.25 -18.47
N ASN A 549 -30.73 -6.32 -19.04
CA ASN A 549 -30.65 -5.95 -20.45
C ASN A 549 -29.54 -4.95 -20.79
N LYS A 550 -28.76 -4.47 -19.81
CA LYS A 550 -27.64 -3.56 -20.05
C LYS A 550 -26.69 -4.16 -21.09
N PRO A 551 -26.26 -3.40 -22.11
CA PRO A 551 -25.20 -3.82 -23.05
C PRO A 551 -23.90 -4.22 -22.35
N SER A 552 -23.70 -3.74 -21.11
CA SER A 552 -22.56 -4.13 -20.28
C SER A 552 -22.60 -5.55 -19.73
N VAL A 553 -23.78 -6.15 -19.68
CA VAL A 553 -24.07 -7.51 -19.22
C VAL A 553 -23.99 -8.50 -20.38
N SER A 554 -24.43 -8.10 -21.59
CA SER A 554 -24.43 -8.96 -22.77
C SER A 554 -23.05 -9.20 -23.40
N ALA A 555 -22.11 -8.24 -23.28
CA ALA A 555 -20.79 -8.34 -23.90
C ALA A 555 -19.64 -8.07 -22.92
N SER A 556 -19.23 -9.07 -22.14
CA SER A 556 -18.02 -8.98 -21.29
C SER A 556 -16.74 -9.15 -22.12
N LYS A 557 -15.58 -8.71 -21.62
CA LYS A 557 -14.29 -8.98 -22.30
C LYS A 557 -14.07 -10.46 -22.57
N PHE A 558 -14.58 -11.32 -21.69
CA PHE A 558 -14.44 -12.76 -21.75
C PHE A 558 -15.38 -13.36 -22.80
N SER A 559 -16.66 -12.98 -22.78
CA SER A 559 -17.64 -13.44 -23.77
C SER A 559 -17.27 -12.97 -25.18
N SER A 560 -16.86 -11.72 -25.32
CA SER A 560 -16.44 -11.14 -26.60
C SER A 560 -15.14 -11.75 -27.14
N TRP A 561 -14.31 -12.38 -26.31
CA TRP A 561 -13.14 -13.13 -26.81
C TRP A 561 -13.57 -14.36 -27.59
N MET A 562 -14.52 -15.14 -27.06
CA MET A 562 -15.10 -16.29 -27.75
C MET A 562 -15.82 -15.87 -29.04
N GLU A 563 -16.53 -14.74 -29.01
CA GLU A 563 -17.17 -14.22 -30.23
C GLU A 563 -16.15 -13.79 -31.29
N CYS A 564 -15.05 -13.16 -30.87
CA CYS A 564 -13.97 -12.77 -31.78
C CYS A 564 -13.29 -14.01 -32.41
N ASN A 565 -13.21 -15.13 -31.69
CA ASN A 565 -12.68 -16.39 -32.24
C ASN A 565 -13.57 -16.98 -33.35
N LYS A 566 -14.87 -16.65 -33.39
CA LYS A 566 -15.76 -17.04 -34.50
C LYS A 566 -15.41 -16.26 -35.77
N GLU A 567 -15.15 -14.97 -35.63
CA GLU A 567 -14.91 -14.05 -36.75
C GLU A 567 -13.49 -14.12 -37.33
N TYR A 568 -12.45 -14.19 -36.50
CA TYR A 568 -11.06 -14.07 -36.94
C TYR A 568 -10.29 -15.38 -36.78
N GLU A 569 -9.70 -15.88 -37.85
CA GLU A 569 -8.87 -17.10 -37.80
C GLU A 569 -7.60 -16.90 -36.95
N GLU A 570 -6.96 -15.74 -37.05
CA GLU A 570 -5.78 -15.39 -36.25
C GLU A 570 -6.06 -15.37 -34.73
N ALA A 571 -7.31 -15.08 -34.34
CA ALA A 571 -7.74 -15.10 -32.94
C ALA A 571 -7.65 -16.51 -32.35
N ARG A 572 -7.87 -17.54 -33.19
CA ARG A 572 -7.88 -18.96 -32.77
C ARG A 572 -6.51 -19.49 -32.37
N ALA A 573 -5.43 -18.81 -32.75
CA ALA A 573 -4.06 -19.19 -32.39
C ALA A 573 -3.63 -18.72 -30.97
N LEU A 574 -4.48 -17.94 -30.28
CA LEU A 574 -4.15 -17.26 -29.03
C LEU A 574 -4.99 -17.81 -27.87
N SER A 575 -4.35 -17.98 -26.72
CA SER A 575 -5.07 -18.15 -25.45
C SER A 575 -5.65 -16.81 -24.97
N TYR A 576 -6.53 -16.83 -23.97
CA TYR A 576 -7.13 -15.61 -23.44
C TYR A 576 -6.07 -14.64 -22.90
N VAL A 577 -5.04 -15.15 -22.23
CA VAL A 577 -3.91 -14.35 -21.69
C VAL A 577 -3.07 -13.71 -22.79
N GLU A 578 -2.87 -14.41 -23.91
CA GLU A 578 -2.10 -13.93 -25.06
C GLU A 578 -2.91 -13.01 -25.97
N PHE A 579 -4.24 -13.04 -25.88
CA PHE A 579 -5.15 -12.30 -26.75
C PHE A 579 -4.81 -10.81 -26.91
N PRO A 580 -4.50 -10.07 -25.83
CA PRO A 580 -4.17 -8.64 -25.92
C PRO A 580 -2.88 -8.32 -26.68
N THR A 581 -2.07 -9.33 -27.01
CA THR A 581 -0.86 -9.14 -27.81
C THR A 581 -1.18 -8.80 -29.26
N LYS A 582 -2.29 -9.33 -29.80
CA LYS A 582 -2.74 -9.14 -31.19
C LYS A 582 -4.09 -8.45 -31.30
N PHE A 583 -4.86 -8.37 -30.22
CA PHE A 583 -6.16 -7.71 -30.20
C PHE A 583 -6.21 -6.56 -29.18
N VAL A 584 -7.08 -5.59 -29.41
CA VAL A 584 -7.34 -4.46 -28.51
C VAL A 584 -8.82 -4.42 -28.14
N TRP A 585 -9.09 -4.22 -26.86
CA TRP A 585 -10.44 -4.07 -26.34
C TRP A 585 -10.95 -2.66 -26.63
N MET A 586 -12.05 -2.55 -27.36
CA MET A 586 -12.72 -1.30 -27.68
C MET A 586 -13.86 -1.07 -26.67
N SER A 587 -13.60 -0.29 -25.62
CA SER A 587 -14.59 -0.08 -24.54
C SER A 587 -15.91 0.53 -25.00
N SER A 588 -15.91 1.35 -26.06
CA SER A 588 -17.12 1.98 -26.60
C SER A 588 -18.04 1.00 -27.32
N SER A 589 -17.47 0.11 -28.14
CA SER A 589 -18.21 -0.90 -28.90
C SER A 589 -18.24 -2.27 -28.21
N ARG A 590 -17.59 -2.40 -27.05
CA ARG A 590 -17.48 -3.62 -26.24
C ARG A 590 -17.09 -4.86 -27.04
N CYS A 591 -16.10 -4.71 -27.91
CA CYS A 591 -15.58 -5.82 -28.72
C CYS A 591 -14.06 -5.78 -28.83
N TRP A 592 -13.49 -6.91 -29.23
CA TRP A 592 -12.08 -6.99 -29.58
C TRP A 592 -11.88 -6.70 -31.07
N LYS A 593 -10.81 -5.97 -31.39
CA LYS A 593 -10.40 -5.73 -32.78
C LYS A 593 -8.92 -6.05 -32.98
N PRO A 594 -8.49 -6.44 -34.19
CA PRO A 594 -7.08 -6.60 -34.51
C PRO A 594 -6.28 -5.35 -34.15
N ARG A 595 -5.17 -5.55 -33.45
CA ARG A 595 -4.27 -4.50 -32.97
C ARG A 595 -3.37 -4.04 -34.11
N LYS A 596 -3.28 -2.72 -34.30
CA LYS A 596 -2.43 -2.11 -35.33
C LYS A 596 -0.99 -1.82 -34.85
N GLN A 597 -0.78 -1.58 -33.56
CA GLN A 597 0.53 -1.21 -33.01
C GLN A 597 0.73 -1.69 -31.56
N GLY A 598 1.98 -2.04 -31.25
CA GLY A 598 2.42 -2.47 -29.91
C GLY A 598 1.82 -3.81 -29.50
N PHE A 599 1.88 -4.10 -28.20
CA PHE A 599 1.20 -5.25 -27.60
C PHE A 599 0.94 -4.98 -26.12
N GLN A 600 0.03 -5.75 -25.52
CA GLN A 600 -0.23 -5.74 -24.08
C GLN A 600 -0.13 -7.16 -23.55
N ILE A 601 0.23 -7.29 -22.27
CA ILE A 601 0.20 -8.57 -21.57
C ILE A 601 -1.16 -8.72 -20.89
N GLY A 602 -1.82 -9.85 -21.11
CA GLY A 602 -3.04 -10.21 -20.38
C GLY A 602 -2.72 -10.64 -18.95
N GLN A 603 -3.55 -10.21 -18.01
CA GLN A 603 -3.50 -10.65 -16.62
C GLN A 603 -4.88 -11.17 -16.23
N ILE A 604 -4.94 -12.44 -15.86
CA ILE A 604 -6.12 -13.07 -15.28
C ILE A 604 -6.04 -12.96 -13.76
N HIS A 605 -7.16 -12.65 -13.10
CA HIS A 605 -7.21 -12.55 -11.64
C HIS A 605 -6.89 -13.90 -10.96
N SER A 606 -6.21 -13.85 -9.81
CA SER A 606 -5.97 -15.05 -9.01
C SER A 606 -7.27 -15.51 -8.37
N VAL A 607 -7.50 -16.82 -8.41
CA VAL A 607 -8.66 -17.49 -7.81
C VAL A 607 -8.12 -18.60 -6.92
N SER A 608 -8.70 -18.73 -5.73
CA SER A 608 -8.35 -19.80 -4.78
C SER A 608 -8.84 -21.15 -5.31
N PRO A 609 -8.07 -22.25 -5.15
CA PRO A 609 -8.55 -23.61 -5.42
C PRO A 609 -9.89 -23.94 -4.74
N LYS A 610 -10.18 -23.34 -3.58
CA LYS A 610 -11.46 -23.47 -2.86
C LYS A 610 -12.70 -23.06 -3.67
N LEU A 611 -12.52 -22.23 -4.70
CA LEU A 611 -13.62 -21.80 -5.58
C LEU A 611 -13.94 -22.80 -6.71
N GLY A 612 -13.34 -24.01 -6.67
CA GLY A 612 -13.72 -25.15 -7.50
C GLY A 612 -13.64 -24.88 -8.99
N GLU A 613 -14.76 -25.02 -9.71
CA GLU A 613 -14.84 -24.84 -11.17
C GLU A 613 -14.28 -23.49 -11.66
N LEU A 614 -14.40 -22.42 -10.87
CA LEU A 614 -13.84 -21.12 -11.22
C LEU A 614 -12.30 -21.13 -11.21
N TYR A 615 -11.68 -21.95 -10.36
CA TYR A 615 -10.24 -22.17 -10.38
C TYR A 615 -9.82 -22.95 -11.62
N PHE A 616 -10.54 -24.02 -11.97
CA PHE A 616 -10.20 -24.86 -13.12
C PHE A 616 -10.32 -24.13 -14.45
N ILE A 617 -11.39 -23.36 -14.66
CA ILE A 617 -11.49 -22.54 -15.87
C ILE A 617 -10.31 -21.55 -15.97
N ARG A 618 -9.90 -20.91 -14.86
CA ARG A 618 -8.72 -20.01 -14.84
C ARG A 618 -7.46 -20.72 -15.35
N VAL A 619 -7.25 -21.97 -14.93
CA VAL A 619 -6.09 -22.78 -15.36
C VAL A 619 -6.17 -23.02 -16.87
N LEU A 620 -7.33 -23.47 -17.37
CA LEU A 620 -7.57 -23.71 -18.79
C LEU A 620 -7.38 -22.45 -19.65
N LEU A 621 -7.76 -21.27 -19.17
CA LEU A 621 -7.61 -20.00 -19.91
C LEU A 621 -6.15 -19.60 -20.19
N ASN A 622 -5.18 -20.23 -19.51
CA ASN A 622 -3.75 -20.06 -19.82
C ASN A 622 -3.27 -21.00 -20.93
N LYS A 623 -4.09 -21.97 -21.38
CA LYS A 623 -3.68 -23.08 -22.26
C LYS A 623 -4.55 -23.23 -23.50
N VAL A 624 -5.87 -23.17 -23.33
CA VAL A 624 -6.84 -23.36 -24.40
C VAL A 624 -6.77 -22.18 -25.38
N LYS A 625 -6.80 -22.49 -26.68
CA LYS A 625 -6.70 -21.53 -27.78
C LYS A 625 -7.94 -21.60 -28.66
N GLY A 626 -8.41 -20.43 -29.08
CA GLY A 626 -9.54 -20.31 -30.00
C GLY A 626 -10.89 -20.91 -29.61
N PRO A 627 -11.29 -21.01 -28.33
CA PRO A 627 -12.63 -21.49 -28.00
C PRO A 627 -13.69 -20.50 -28.49
N THR A 628 -14.76 -21.00 -29.07
CA THR A 628 -15.91 -20.22 -29.53
C THR A 628 -17.10 -20.28 -28.57
N SER A 629 -17.00 -21.12 -27.54
CA SER A 629 -18.02 -21.34 -26.50
C SER A 629 -17.37 -21.76 -25.17
N PHE A 630 -18.16 -21.85 -24.09
CA PHE A 630 -17.69 -22.39 -22.82
C PHE A 630 -17.40 -23.89 -22.89
N GLU A 631 -18.16 -24.61 -23.72
CA GLU A 631 -18.01 -26.04 -24.00
C GLU A 631 -16.67 -26.31 -24.67
N ASP A 632 -16.25 -25.45 -25.61
CA ASP A 632 -14.95 -25.55 -26.27
C ASP A 632 -13.79 -25.42 -25.26
N ILE A 633 -13.96 -24.63 -24.19
CA ILE A 633 -12.93 -24.47 -23.14
C ILE A 633 -12.66 -25.78 -22.41
N ARG A 634 -13.68 -26.62 -22.22
CA ARG A 634 -13.57 -27.94 -21.56
C ARG A 634 -13.53 -29.10 -22.56
N THR A 635 -13.29 -28.82 -23.83
CA THR A 635 -13.11 -29.85 -24.86
C THR A 635 -11.63 -30.12 -25.05
N VAL A 636 -11.19 -31.35 -24.78
CA VAL A 636 -9.78 -31.77 -24.86
C VAL A 636 -9.68 -32.88 -25.89
N ASN A 637 -8.80 -32.75 -26.88
CA ASN A 637 -8.62 -33.73 -27.96
C ASN A 637 -9.94 -34.13 -28.68
N GLY A 638 -10.87 -33.18 -28.82
CA GLY A 638 -12.18 -33.42 -29.46
C GLY A 638 -13.23 -34.06 -28.55
N VAL A 639 -12.92 -34.34 -27.29
CA VAL A 639 -13.86 -34.90 -26.31
C VAL A 639 -14.34 -33.81 -25.37
N LEU A 640 -15.67 -33.64 -25.29
CA LEU A 640 -16.30 -32.71 -24.35
C LEU A 640 -16.30 -33.31 -22.94
N HIS A 641 -15.68 -32.61 -21.98
CA HIS A 641 -15.66 -33.06 -20.59
C HIS A 641 -16.85 -32.50 -19.77
N PRO A 642 -17.33 -33.23 -18.76
CA PRO A 642 -18.44 -32.79 -17.90
C PRO A 642 -18.12 -31.54 -17.05
N THR A 643 -16.86 -31.35 -16.65
CA THR A 643 -16.43 -30.21 -15.82
C THR A 643 -15.13 -29.60 -16.33
N PHE A 644 -14.83 -28.36 -15.94
CA PHE A 644 -13.53 -27.75 -16.19
C PHE A 644 -12.43 -28.51 -15.43
N ARG A 645 -12.75 -29.09 -14.25
CA ARG A 645 -11.84 -29.97 -13.51
C ARG A 645 -11.39 -31.18 -14.34
N ASP A 646 -12.34 -31.89 -14.94
CA ASP A 646 -12.06 -33.10 -15.74
C ASP A 646 -11.22 -32.78 -16.98
N ALA A 647 -11.45 -31.61 -17.59
CA ALA A 647 -10.62 -31.11 -18.69
C ALA A 647 -9.18 -30.81 -18.21
N CYS A 648 -9.00 -30.17 -17.04
CA CYS A 648 -7.67 -29.94 -16.47
C CYS A 648 -6.94 -31.26 -16.19
N TYR A 649 -7.63 -32.25 -15.63
CA TYR A 649 -7.09 -33.57 -15.35
C TYR A 649 -6.61 -34.26 -16.63
N THR A 650 -7.46 -34.27 -17.67
CA THR A 650 -7.16 -34.89 -18.95
C THR A 650 -5.99 -34.20 -19.67
N MET A 651 -5.82 -32.89 -19.47
CA MET A 651 -4.66 -32.13 -19.98
C MET A 651 -3.37 -32.30 -19.15
N GLY A 652 -3.41 -33.07 -18.06
CA GLY A 652 -2.26 -33.22 -17.15
C GLY A 652 -1.85 -31.90 -16.47
N LEU A 653 -2.83 -31.01 -16.22
CA LEU A 653 -2.59 -29.70 -15.59
C LEU A 653 -2.79 -29.72 -14.07
N LEU A 654 -3.12 -30.87 -13.51
CA LEU A 654 -3.31 -31.11 -12.09
C LEU A 654 -2.17 -32.03 -11.64
N ASP A 655 -1.41 -31.62 -10.64
CA ASP A 655 -0.42 -32.48 -9.99
C ASP A 655 -1.16 -33.62 -9.28
N ASP A 656 -0.60 -34.84 -9.31
CA ASP A 656 -1.11 -35.92 -8.47
C ASP A 656 -0.70 -35.67 -7.02
N ASP A 657 -1.50 -36.10 -6.05
CA ASP A 657 -1.12 -35.93 -4.64
C ASP A 657 -0.02 -36.93 -4.19
N LYS A 658 0.69 -37.53 -5.16
CA LYS A 658 1.67 -38.58 -4.93
C LYS A 658 2.86 -38.07 -4.13
N GLU A 659 3.31 -36.85 -4.43
CA GLU A 659 4.40 -36.19 -3.68
C GLU A 659 4.05 -36.03 -2.19
N TYR A 660 2.78 -35.76 -1.84
CA TYR A 660 2.36 -35.64 -0.45
C TYR A 660 2.26 -37.00 0.26
N ILE A 661 1.83 -38.04 -0.47
CA ILE A 661 1.84 -39.42 0.04
C ILE A 661 3.29 -39.85 0.32
N GLU A 662 4.19 -39.66 -0.64
CA GLU A 662 5.62 -39.97 -0.51
C GLU A 662 6.27 -39.14 0.61
N ALA A 663 5.92 -37.87 0.78
CA ALA A 663 6.45 -37.03 1.85
C ALA A 663 5.99 -37.48 3.25
N ILE A 664 4.74 -37.94 3.41
CA ILE A 664 4.25 -38.50 4.68
C ILE A 664 4.90 -39.85 4.95
N GLU A 665 5.05 -40.70 3.93
CA GLU A 665 5.78 -41.97 4.03
C GLU A 665 7.25 -41.75 4.44
N GLU A 666 7.95 -40.83 3.79
CA GLU A 666 9.34 -40.49 4.11
C GLU A 666 9.45 -39.94 5.55
N ALA A 667 8.57 -39.01 5.91
CA ALA A 667 8.52 -38.45 7.26
C ALA A 667 8.23 -39.51 8.32
N SER A 668 7.51 -40.59 7.98
CA SER A 668 7.18 -41.66 8.93
C SER A 668 8.39 -42.47 9.39
N PHE A 669 9.50 -42.47 8.64
CA PHE A 669 10.74 -43.15 9.07
C PHE A 669 11.47 -42.41 10.20
N HIS A 670 11.19 -41.13 10.41
CA HIS A 670 11.91 -40.28 11.37
C HIS A 670 11.01 -39.52 12.36
N GLY A 671 9.71 -39.39 12.06
CA GLY A 671 8.72 -38.66 12.85
C GLY A 671 7.72 -39.57 13.57
N THR A 672 7.15 -39.07 14.67
CA THR A 672 6.10 -39.78 15.42
C THR A 672 4.73 -39.59 14.76
N GLY A 673 3.76 -40.49 15.03
CA GLY A 673 2.38 -40.30 14.56
C GLY A 673 1.77 -38.94 14.92
N TYR A 674 2.12 -38.35 16.07
CA TYR A 674 1.70 -36.99 16.42
C TYR A 674 2.27 -35.93 15.47
N TYR A 675 3.55 -36.03 15.14
CA TYR A 675 4.19 -35.14 14.15
C TYR A 675 3.53 -35.28 12.77
N LEU A 676 3.28 -36.51 12.32
CA LEU A 676 2.65 -36.77 11.02
C LEU A 676 1.22 -36.24 10.95
N ARG A 677 0.43 -36.33 12.03
CA ARG A 677 -0.91 -35.70 12.10
C ARG A 677 -0.84 -34.17 11.97
N ASN A 678 0.15 -33.52 12.59
CA ASN A 678 0.36 -32.07 12.43
C ASN A 678 0.82 -31.69 11.01
N LEU A 679 1.69 -32.50 10.40
CA LEU A 679 2.12 -32.34 9.01
C LEU A 679 0.93 -32.46 8.06
N PHE A 680 0.10 -33.50 8.22
CA PHE A 680 -1.10 -33.71 7.41
C PHE A 680 -2.11 -32.56 7.58
N VAL A 681 -2.33 -32.06 8.80
CA VAL A 681 -3.16 -30.87 9.04
C VAL A 681 -2.57 -29.62 8.39
N THR A 682 -1.25 -29.45 8.43
CA THR A 682 -0.60 -28.33 7.73
C THR A 682 -0.83 -28.41 6.22
N MET A 683 -0.74 -29.60 5.64
CA MET A 683 -1.05 -29.84 4.22
C MET A 683 -2.52 -29.51 3.91
N LEU A 684 -3.47 -29.97 4.74
CA LEU A 684 -4.90 -29.61 4.62
C LEU A 684 -5.12 -28.10 4.67
N LEU A 685 -4.55 -27.42 5.67
CA LEU A 685 -4.70 -25.97 5.86
C LEU A 685 -4.01 -25.13 4.79
N SER A 686 -2.99 -25.68 4.12
CA SER A 686 -2.26 -25.01 3.05
C SER A 686 -3.01 -24.98 1.71
N ASP A 687 -4.16 -25.66 1.61
CA ASP A 687 -4.99 -25.79 0.40
C ASP A 687 -4.21 -26.37 -0.81
N THR A 688 -3.18 -27.19 -0.56
CA THR A 688 -2.35 -27.78 -1.63
C THR A 688 -2.78 -29.18 -2.04
N LEU A 689 -3.55 -29.90 -1.20
CA LEU A 689 -4.04 -31.26 -1.48
C LEU A 689 -5.25 -31.25 -2.41
N PHE A 690 -5.20 -32.03 -3.49
CA PHE A 690 -6.24 -32.10 -4.51
C PHE A 690 -7.36 -33.10 -4.21
N ARG A 691 -6.98 -34.24 -3.61
CA ARG A 691 -7.80 -35.34 -3.10
C ARG A 691 -7.32 -35.69 -1.68
N PRO A 692 -7.66 -34.86 -0.68
CA PRO A 692 -7.29 -35.13 0.72
C PRO A 692 -7.73 -36.52 1.20
N ASP A 693 -8.86 -37.02 0.70
CA ASP A 693 -9.39 -38.36 0.96
C ASP A 693 -8.48 -39.46 0.43
N HIS A 694 -7.92 -39.26 -0.77
CA HIS A 694 -6.99 -40.20 -1.37
C HIS A 694 -5.67 -40.23 -0.59
N VAL A 695 -5.14 -39.06 -0.19
CA VAL A 695 -3.92 -38.99 0.64
C VAL A 695 -4.17 -39.64 2.00
N TRP A 696 -5.31 -39.35 2.63
CA TRP A 696 -5.74 -39.97 3.88
C TRP A 696 -5.80 -41.50 3.77
N GLU A 697 -6.50 -42.04 2.77
CA GLU A 697 -6.67 -43.49 2.62
C GLU A 697 -5.33 -44.22 2.36
N ASN A 698 -4.35 -43.55 1.75
CA ASN A 698 -3.02 -44.13 1.54
C ASN A 698 -2.08 -43.96 2.75
N THR A 699 -2.34 -43.02 3.67
CA THR A 699 -1.38 -42.67 4.74
C THR A 699 -1.90 -42.85 6.17
N TRP A 700 -3.18 -43.17 6.37
CA TRP A 700 -3.81 -43.26 7.70
C TRP A 700 -3.08 -44.21 8.66
N ASN A 701 -2.45 -45.27 8.15
CA ASN A 701 -1.67 -46.22 8.95
C ASN A 701 -0.55 -45.51 9.72
N PHE A 702 0.22 -44.65 9.05
CA PHE A 702 1.29 -43.85 9.65
C PHE A 702 0.72 -42.79 10.60
N LEU A 703 -0.38 -42.14 10.19
CA LEU A 703 -1.05 -41.12 10.99
C LEU A 703 -1.67 -41.68 12.28
N SER A 704 -2.05 -42.96 12.29
CA SER A 704 -2.64 -43.63 13.46
C SER A 704 -1.61 -44.07 14.51
N ASP A 705 -0.31 -43.93 14.19
CA ASP A 705 0.76 -44.36 15.09
C ASP A 705 0.68 -43.68 16.46
N GLY A 706 0.91 -44.46 17.51
CA GLY A 706 0.81 -44.08 18.91
C GLY A 706 -0.61 -44.03 19.50
N ILE A 707 -1.69 -44.04 18.69
CA ILE A 707 -3.07 -43.85 19.21
C ILE A 707 -3.54 -45.03 20.06
N LEU A 708 -3.32 -46.27 19.62
CA LEU A 708 -3.69 -47.47 20.39
C LEU A 708 -2.94 -47.52 21.73
N HIS A 709 -1.66 -47.11 21.73
CA HIS A 709 -0.85 -47.06 22.93
C HIS A 709 -1.38 -46.01 23.93
N GLN A 710 -1.70 -44.79 23.45
CA GLN A 710 -2.33 -43.76 24.28
C GLN A 710 -3.68 -44.22 24.87
N GLN A 711 -4.52 -44.88 24.08
CA GLN A 711 -5.81 -45.39 24.58
C GLN A 711 -5.63 -46.48 25.64
N ARG A 712 -4.65 -47.38 25.49
CA ARG A 712 -4.30 -48.38 26.51
C ARG A 712 -3.89 -47.74 27.83
N LEU A 713 -3.12 -46.65 27.78
CA LEU A 713 -2.70 -45.88 28.95
C LEU A 713 -3.87 -45.14 29.60
N LEU A 714 -4.67 -44.42 28.81
CA LEU A 714 -5.83 -43.65 29.29
C LEU A 714 -6.88 -44.55 29.96
N LEU A 715 -7.17 -45.71 29.35
CA LEU A 715 -8.19 -46.64 29.83
C LEU A 715 -7.64 -47.68 30.82
N LYS A 716 -6.33 -47.66 31.10
CA LYS A 716 -5.61 -48.63 31.95
C LYS A 716 -5.89 -50.10 31.56
N ARG A 717 -6.03 -50.36 30.26
CA ARG A 717 -6.32 -51.70 29.70
C ARG A 717 -5.22 -52.12 28.73
N PRO A 718 -4.16 -52.81 29.19
CA PRO A 718 -3.02 -53.16 28.36
C PRO A 718 -3.36 -54.15 27.22
N GLY A 719 -4.39 -54.98 27.40
CA GLY A 719 -4.88 -55.94 26.38
C GLY A 719 -5.85 -55.36 25.34
N LEU A 720 -6.09 -54.05 25.31
CA LEU A 720 -7.03 -53.42 24.39
C LEU A 720 -6.55 -53.53 22.94
N THR A 721 -7.43 -53.95 22.04
CA THR A 721 -7.21 -53.99 20.60
C THR A 721 -8.39 -53.34 19.89
N TYR A 722 -8.12 -52.51 18.89
CA TYR A 722 -9.14 -51.87 18.06
C TYR A 722 -9.07 -52.41 16.63
N LYS A 723 -10.21 -52.42 15.94
CA LYS A 723 -10.27 -52.64 14.49
C LYS A 723 -9.80 -51.38 13.74
N ASP A 724 -9.38 -51.54 12.50
CA ASP A 724 -8.90 -50.44 11.65
C ASP A 724 -9.90 -49.27 11.57
N ASP A 725 -11.19 -49.55 11.40
CA ASP A 725 -12.22 -48.49 11.37
C ASP A 725 -12.29 -47.69 12.67
N GLN A 726 -12.07 -48.34 13.81
CA GLN A 726 -12.05 -47.68 15.12
C GLN A 726 -10.79 -46.83 15.29
N LEU A 727 -9.64 -47.32 14.80
CA LEU A 727 -8.39 -46.56 14.80
C LEU A 727 -8.46 -45.36 13.86
N LYS A 728 -9.00 -45.53 12.64
CA LYS A 728 -9.27 -44.44 11.70
C LYS A 728 -10.15 -43.37 12.35
N ASN A 729 -11.25 -43.77 12.99
CA ASN A 729 -12.17 -42.84 13.67
C ASN A 729 -11.48 -42.05 14.79
N LEU A 730 -10.68 -42.72 15.64
CA LEU A 730 -9.91 -42.06 16.71
C LEU A 730 -8.84 -41.12 16.15
N THR A 731 -8.20 -41.51 15.04
CA THR A 731 -7.19 -40.70 14.34
C THR A 731 -7.82 -39.43 13.77
N LEU A 732 -9.00 -39.53 13.15
CA LEU A 732 -9.77 -38.38 12.68
C LEU A 732 -10.17 -37.45 13.83
N GLY A 733 -10.53 -38.00 14.99
CA GLY A 733 -10.79 -37.20 16.19
C GLY A 733 -9.58 -36.40 16.67
N GLU A 734 -8.37 -36.94 16.59
CA GLU A 734 -7.14 -36.20 16.92
C GLU A 734 -6.80 -35.15 15.85
N ILE A 735 -7.00 -35.46 14.57
CA ILE A 735 -6.84 -34.49 13.47
C ILE A 735 -7.83 -33.32 13.62
N GLU A 736 -9.08 -33.59 13.98
CA GLU A 736 -10.11 -32.57 14.23
C GLU A 736 -9.69 -31.64 15.37
N LYS A 737 -9.13 -32.16 16.47
CA LYS A 737 -8.59 -31.34 17.56
C LYS A 737 -7.46 -30.42 17.10
N ILE A 738 -6.55 -30.91 16.25
CA ILE A 738 -5.45 -30.10 15.71
C ILE A 738 -6.01 -29.04 14.75
N LEU A 739 -6.98 -29.37 13.90
CA LEU A 739 -7.65 -28.40 13.02
C LEU A 739 -8.39 -27.31 13.80
N TYR A 740 -9.04 -27.67 14.91
CA TYR A 740 -9.68 -26.69 15.80
C TYR A 740 -8.70 -25.67 16.36
N ARG A 741 -7.46 -26.08 16.71
CA ARG A 741 -6.39 -25.13 17.12
C ARG A 741 -6.04 -24.12 16.04
N HIS A 742 -6.33 -24.42 14.77
CA HIS A 742 -6.14 -23.55 13.63
C HIS A 742 -7.44 -22.88 13.15
N ASN A 743 -8.49 -22.83 13.98
CA ASN A 743 -9.82 -22.30 13.62
C ASN A 743 -10.43 -22.97 12.37
N SER A 744 -10.20 -24.27 12.20
CA SER A 744 -10.73 -25.07 11.09
C SER A 744 -11.36 -26.37 11.61
N SER A 745 -11.91 -27.17 10.70
CA SER A 745 -12.55 -28.48 10.98
C SER A 745 -12.46 -29.36 9.74
N LEU A 746 -12.48 -30.68 9.91
CA LEU A 746 -12.61 -31.65 8.82
C LEU A 746 -13.86 -31.39 7.97
N SER A 747 -14.90 -30.80 8.55
CA SER A 747 -16.11 -30.37 7.82
C SER A 747 -15.83 -29.33 6.73
N ALA A 748 -14.71 -28.59 6.81
CA ALA A 748 -14.28 -27.66 5.77
C ALA A 748 -13.68 -28.36 4.53
N PHE A 749 -13.48 -29.68 4.57
CA PHE A 749 -12.89 -30.50 3.50
C PHE A 749 -13.89 -31.58 3.06
N PRO A 750 -14.79 -31.31 2.09
CA PRO A 750 -15.96 -32.15 1.81
C PRO A 750 -15.66 -33.60 1.42
N THR A 751 -14.45 -33.89 0.93
CA THR A 751 -14.04 -35.25 0.56
C THR A 751 -13.52 -36.05 1.75
N MET A 752 -13.11 -35.40 2.85
CA MET A 752 -12.56 -36.08 4.03
C MET A 752 -13.65 -36.77 4.85
N PRO A 753 -13.37 -37.96 5.41
CA PRO A 753 -14.26 -38.59 6.38
C PRO A 753 -14.29 -37.77 7.69
N PHE A 754 -15.46 -37.75 8.34
CA PHE A 754 -15.67 -37.08 9.62
C PHE A 754 -15.81 -38.11 10.75
N PRO A 755 -15.27 -37.87 11.95
CA PRO A 755 -15.36 -38.82 13.06
C PRO A 755 -16.81 -38.99 13.57
N ASN A 756 -17.19 -40.24 13.86
CA ASN A 756 -18.56 -40.66 14.17
C ASN A 756 -19.05 -40.30 15.58
N ASP A 757 -18.15 -40.16 16.55
CA ASP A 757 -18.49 -39.94 17.96
C ASP A 757 -17.57 -38.87 18.53
N ILE A 758 -18.15 -37.77 19.05
CA ILE A 758 -17.35 -36.77 19.75
C ILE A 758 -17.90 -36.49 21.15
N GLU A 759 -17.18 -36.94 22.17
CA GLU A 759 -17.16 -36.29 23.49
C GLU A 759 -16.43 -34.94 23.36
N LEU A 760 -17.02 -33.98 22.64
CA LEU A 760 -16.49 -32.63 22.42
C LEU A 760 -16.76 -31.68 23.59
N SER A 761 -17.36 -32.17 24.68
CA SER A 761 -17.87 -31.40 25.82
C SER A 761 -16.81 -30.69 26.66
N LYS A 762 -15.53 -30.71 26.26
CA LYS A 762 -14.41 -30.04 26.96
C LYS A 762 -13.75 -28.90 26.18
N CYS A 763 -14.29 -28.47 25.04
CA CYS A 763 -13.79 -27.26 24.37
C CYS A 763 -14.41 -26.00 24.98
N SER A 764 -13.93 -25.61 26.16
CA SER A 764 -14.00 -24.22 26.65
C SER A 764 -13.08 -23.32 25.81
N ASN A 765 -13.32 -22.01 25.86
CA ASN A 765 -12.62 -20.98 25.10
C ASN A 765 -11.08 -21.10 25.25
N VAL A 766 -10.41 -21.59 24.21
CA VAL A 766 -8.97 -21.90 24.19
C VAL A 766 -8.11 -20.66 24.43
N LEU A 767 -8.58 -19.48 24.02
CA LEU A 767 -7.89 -18.21 24.29
C LEU A 767 -7.76 -17.94 25.79
N ILE A 768 -8.75 -18.33 26.60
CA ILE A 768 -8.68 -18.18 28.06
C ILE A 768 -7.70 -19.20 28.66
N HIS A 769 -7.65 -20.42 28.13
CA HIS A 769 -6.69 -21.42 28.60
C HIS A 769 -5.25 -21.08 28.23
N GLU A 770 -4.98 -20.62 27.00
CA GLU A 770 -3.64 -20.18 26.58
C GLU A 770 -3.20 -18.89 27.31
N GLN A 771 -4.13 -17.97 27.61
CA GLN A 771 -3.82 -16.77 28.40
C GLN A 771 -3.51 -17.08 29.87
N LEU A 772 -3.95 -18.23 30.39
CA LEU A 772 -3.75 -18.68 31.77
C LEU A 772 -2.63 -19.73 31.91
N ASP A 773 -2.00 -20.16 30.81
CA ASP A 773 -0.95 -21.20 30.77
C ASP A 773 0.44 -20.57 30.55
N TYR A 774 0.80 -19.58 31.38
CA TYR A 774 2.14 -19.01 31.42
C TYR A 774 2.95 -19.57 32.59
N ASP A 775 4.26 -19.67 32.40
CA ASP A 775 5.20 -20.17 33.43
C ASP A 775 5.27 -19.18 34.60
N THR A 776 4.56 -19.53 35.68
CA THR A 776 4.44 -18.69 36.88
C THR A 776 5.77 -18.57 37.63
N GLU A 777 6.67 -19.54 37.48
CA GLU A 777 7.98 -19.54 38.15
C GLU A 777 8.97 -18.63 37.40
N ASP A 778 8.95 -18.65 36.07
CA ASP A 778 9.73 -17.72 35.25
C ASP A 778 9.25 -16.27 35.41
N GLN A 779 7.93 -16.02 35.45
CA GLN A 779 7.38 -14.68 35.68
C GLN A 779 7.77 -14.13 37.06
N LEU A 780 7.70 -14.95 38.11
CA LEU A 780 8.12 -14.56 39.45
C LEU A 780 9.62 -14.18 39.51
N ASN A 781 10.47 -14.96 38.83
CA ASN A 781 11.90 -14.68 38.74
C ASN A 781 12.18 -13.39 37.96
N GLN A 782 11.47 -13.15 36.85
CA GLN A 782 11.58 -11.90 36.09
C GLN A 782 11.14 -10.69 36.91
N PHE A 783 10.04 -10.81 37.65
CA PHE A 783 9.55 -9.75 38.53
C PHE A 783 10.57 -9.38 39.60
N GLN A 784 11.13 -10.36 40.32
CA GLN A 784 12.12 -10.11 41.38
C GLN A 784 13.37 -9.37 40.85
N ASN A 785 13.82 -9.74 39.64
CA ASN A 785 14.94 -9.08 38.97
C ASN A 785 14.61 -7.65 38.52
N PHE A 786 13.40 -7.41 38.01
CA PHE A 786 13.00 -6.08 37.55
C PHE A 786 12.67 -5.14 38.71
N ALA A 787 11.95 -5.61 39.72
CA ALA A 787 11.58 -4.82 40.90
C ALA A 787 12.82 -4.30 41.63
N SER A 788 13.86 -5.12 41.78
CA SER A 788 15.13 -4.71 42.41
C SER A 788 15.91 -3.66 41.61
N SER A 789 15.60 -3.51 40.32
CA SER A 789 16.30 -2.60 39.39
C SER A 789 15.51 -1.33 39.06
N LEU A 790 14.35 -1.10 39.70
CA LEU A 790 13.57 0.12 39.52
C LEU A 790 14.30 1.34 40.10
N THR A 791 14.26 2.47 39.40
CA THR A 791 14.68 3.76 39.98
C THR A 791 13.66 4.26 41.00
N ASP A 792 14.06 5.18 41.88
CA ASP A 792 13.15 5.74 42.90
C ASP A 792 11.86 6.33 42.30
N GLU A 793 11.97 7.04 41.17
CA GLU A 793 10.81 7.60 40.45
C GLU A 793 9.90 6.50 39.86
N GLN A 794 10.48 5.42 39.32
CA GLN A 794 9.71 4.31 38.76
C GLN A 794 9.05 3.48 39.87
N ARG A 795 9.75 3.30 41.00
CA ARG A 795 9.25 2.60 42.17
C ARG A 795 8.07 3.31 42.80
N SER A 796 8.13 4.65 42.93
CA SER A 796 6.99 5.43 43.41
C SER A 796 5.73 5.25 42.54
N ILE A 797 5.89 5.20 41.21
CA ILE A 797 4.76 4.99 40.28
C ILE A 797 4.25 3.54 40.37
N PHE A 798 5.17 2.58 40.45
CA PHE A 798 4.85 1.16 40.59
C PHE A 798 4.02 0.91 41.85
N ASP A 799 4.47 1.40 43.00
CA ASP A 799 3.81 1.20 44.30
C ASP A 799 2.40 1.83 44.30
N GLU A 800 2.23 3.02 43.72
CA GLU A 800 0.92 3.70 43.60
C GLU A 800 -0.08 2.90 42.74
N ILE A 801 0.39 2.29 41.65
CA ILE A 801 -0.43 1.43 40.78
C ILE A 801 -0.79 0.14 41.51
N MET A 802 0.15 -0.51 42.20
CA MET A 802 -0.12 -1.75 42.94
C MET A 802 -1.12 -1.53 44.08
N ILE A 803 -1.00 -0.42 44.82
CA ILE A 803 -1.99 -0.05 45.85
C ILE A 803 -3.39 0.12 45.24
N ALA A 804 -3.50 0.71 44.05
CA ALA A 804 -4.79 0.86 43.40
C ALA A 804 -5.38 -0.47 42.91
N VAL A 805 -4.53 -1.40 42.47
CA VAL A 805 -4.95 -2.77 42.10
C VAL A 805 -5.57 -3.48 43.30
N ASP A 806 -4.91 -3.43 44.45
CA ASP A 806 -5.40 -4.04 45.70
C ASP A 806 -6.73 -3.41 46.18
N ASN A 807 -7.02 -2.17 45.75
CA ASN A 807 -8.22 -1.41 46.12
C ASN A 807 -9.30 -1.36 45.02
N GLY A 808 -9.27 -2.28 44.04
CA GLY A 808 -10.33 -2.42 43.03
C GLY A 808 -10.06 -1.74 41.67
N GLY A 809 -8.82 -1.31 41.43
CA GLY A 809 -8.34 -0.81 40.13
C GLY A 809 -8.34 0.72 39.99
N GLY A 810 -7.78 1.22 38.89
CA GLY A 810 -7.68 2.65 38.59
C GLY A 810 -7.18 2.94 37.17
N VAL A 811 -7.26 4.21 36.74
CA VAL A 811 -6.77 4.66 35.42
C VAL A 811 -5.54 5.54 35.61
N PHE A 812 -4.40 5.10 35.06
CA PHE A 812 -3.11 5.78 35.21
C PHE A 812 -2.55 6.21 33.85
N PHE A 813 -1.97 7.41 33.79
CA PHE A 813 -1.29 7.91 32.60
C PHE A 813 0.20 8.09 32.88
N VAL A 814 1.01 7.12 32.45
CA VAL A 814 2.47 7.14 32.64
C VAL A 814 3.15 7.85 31.46
N TYR A 815 3.65 9.07 31.70
CA TYR A 815 4.26 9.93 30.67
C TYR A 815 5.77 10.12 30.87
N GLY A 816 6.52 10.27 29.77
CA GLY A 816 7.95 10.61 29.80
C GLY A 816 8.61 10.59 28.41
N TYR A 817 9.75 11.28 28.27
CA TYR A 817 10.50 11.35 27.00
C TYR A 817 11.13 10.01 26.58
N GLY A 818 11.53 9.85 25.31
CA GLY A 818 12.22 8.63 24.86
C GLY A 818 13.53 8.39 25.63
N GLY A 819 13.72 7.18 26.16
CA GLY A 819 14.90 6.81 26.95
C GLY A 819 14.72 6.85 28.48
N THR A 820 13.54 7.20 28.99
CA THR A 820 13.26 7.28 30.44
C THR A 820 12.82 5.95 31.09
N GLY A 821 13.09 4.81 30.44
CA GLY A 821 12.77 3.50 31.02
C GLY A 821 11.28 3.14 31.14
N LYS A 822 10.34 3.86 30.50
CA LYS A 822 8.90 3.54 30.55
C LYS A 822 8.56 2.10 30.22
N THR A 823 9.20 1.54 29.18
CA THR A 823 9.01 0.14 28.78
C THR A 823 9.45 -0.82 29.90
N PHE A 824 10.50 -0.47 30.64
CA PHE A 824 10.97 -1.26 31.77
C PHE A 824 9.95 -1.26 32.93
N LEU A 825 9.37 -0.10 33.25
CA LEU A 825 8.30 0.01 34.24
C LEU A 825 7.04 -0.80 33.83
N TRP A 826 6.64 -0.72 32.56
CA TRP A 826 5.51 -1.52 32.05
C TRP A 826 5.78 -3.02 32.14
N ASN A 827 6.97 -3.47 31.75
CA ASN A 827 7.34 -4.88 31.86
C ASN A 827 7.37 -5.35 33.32
N THR A 828 7.78 -4.48 34.25
CA THR A 828 7.80 -4.78 35.69
C THR A 828 6.40 -4.93 36.26
N LEU A 829 5.46 -4.05 35.86
CA LEU A 829 4.04 -4.16 36.20
C LEU A 829 3.42 -5.42 35.61
N SER A 830 3.69 -5.72 34.34
CA SER A 830 3.17 -6.92 33.68
C SER A 830 3.63 -8.23 34.31
N ALA A 831 4.85 -8.29 34.85
CA ALA A 831 5.34 -9.46 35.55
C ALA A 831 4.82 -9.56 37.01
N ALA A 832 4.24 -8.49 37.55
CA ALA A 832 3.69 -8.44 38.90
C ALA A 832 2.22 -8.92 38.99
N PHE A 833 1.50 -8.92 37.86
CA PHE A 833 0.13 -9.43 37.71
C PHE A 833 0.15 -10.91 37.32
#